data_AF-A0A819ECW2-F1
#
_entry.id   AF-A0A819ECW2-F1
#
_cell.length_a   1.000
_cell.length_b   1.000
_cell.length_c   1.000
_cell.angle_alpha   90.00
_cell.angle_beta   90.00
_cell.angle_gamma   90.00
#
_symmetry.space_group_name_H-M   'P 1'
#
loop_
_entity.id
_entity.type
_entity.pdbx_description
1 polymer ?
#
loop_
_entity_poly.entity_id
_entity_poly.type
_entity_poly.pdbx_seq_one_letter_code
_entity_poly.pdbx_strand_id
1 'polypeptide(L)'
;MEWMVMPEHPMMFGFIQFVYLTNRSIDEFKKSAVPDFICFDAQKCPALLATITPINIIHGLTCCNISNLINHVEFLDFDRLILTFPGIIRNCWTRDIETSCANSSYFHCNQSLKCIPYNRVGDGIADCFHLEDESFNACHLNDSNRFTCESNPNQCLLPVAVGNGLPDCPQGEDELYAYTSSLVKLMPFASLCNYYNDYEGPVLDFMETDETNCEWWPCNNPYTRCDNFWHCLNGIDELNCPNTPCSLNEHECENILLGLSYCLPLNHIFDKYIENCSDPLATRQIYFYNGTQNINNDYLSWNNTKCVTTNEICRNSNFSLIPKAQSHACLYENIHRSWQYNTAVHLVHHIGNLCYFNAKRSDQKFTDLFFKAIQFGDFPPINTNHSIPNISKHNQEKRLIPKTDPNFISYCHRGIAVLHSINQTKICLCPPNYFGSQCQWQNQRISLTLQFLWRSTASITVIFQAIIMLIDENGQIAPNFEQITYMPSRDCDTKFNIYLLYPNRPKNLSHNYSIRIDLFEKTNLNYWSSWYLPISFSFLPVNRIVSQLLIPDIQQTTSCSLSCGKHGKCMQYINNKSLFYCQCNQGYYGTRCEMSYECNCSSDSYCLAPFICVCPLYKFGTHCYLKHSICQLSHNPCKHSGLCVPNDDRIDLTGFTCFCSQDYSGARCENTNNQIDIHLPDRIIEQTSFLLIHLITAIKNAEHQRITLMKKIPYNQNILRLYLSQPFNILLLQIPNQYYYLGILREIFRPSENIYTKIKLRQRCFSIDELLNNTLRNSGYLHRTKYYPLLCRQYLQMRCFYDNDLLCICDIDRFSNCFFFNHTMNYDCQGYNYCENDGQCFQNNETCPTKSTCVCQDCYYGAKCQFSTKGFLFSLDPILSYHVKPNVSLIHQPLIIKISIIISTIMFILGLISGLLSILVFHRVKARQVGSGYYLLVSSITSIFMIIVLTIKFWQLILSQMSLINNRSLLTFNCILIDFVLKVLLASSEWLNACVAVERMISVIHYTSFNKKRSKQLAKLVISSVFLVTIITQIHDPIHRQLIDDTDDDEQRIWCFVEYSSSIGIYNSFITLCHFLVPFSINLITALVIIKKIARRRSNIYPEQSFQDHFQRQMHRHQHLLCAPCMLIVLGLPRLIVSFSKRCMKSAREPWFHLIGYFVSFIPSMLTFIVFVLPSKTYKKELHTIYEQTMRRFRRIT
;
A
#
# COMPACT_ATOMS: atom_id res chain seq x y z
N MET A 1 28.52 73.58 -0.86
CA MET A 1 27.91 72.51 -1.68
C MET A 1 26.70 72.01 -0.91
N GLU A 2 25.51 72.17 -1.47
CA GLU A 2 24.30 71.61 -0.89
C GLU A 2 24.23 70.11 -1.19
N TRP A 3 23.73 69.32 -0.25
CA TRP A 3 23.61 67.87 -0.33
C TRP A 3 22.23 67.44 0.15
N MET A 4 21.74 66.32 -0.37
CA MET A 4 20.44 65.73 -0.03
C MET A 4 20.66 64.31 0.49
N VAL A 5 20.04 63.97 1.61
CA VAL A 5 20.03 62.61 2.17
C VAL A 5 18.72 61.94 1.74
N MET A 6 18.82 60.79 1.09
CA MET A 6 17.64 60.03 0.66
C MET A 6 17.89 58.54 0.85
N PRO A 7 17.01 57.80 1.54
CA PRO A 7 15.78 58.26 2.22
C PRO A 7 16.08 59.04 3.52
N GLU A 8 15.10 59.82 3.99
CA GLU A 8 15.19 60.61 5.23
C GLU A 8 15.48 59.77 6.49
N HIS A 9 15.17 58.47 6.46
CA HIS A 9 15.42 57.54 7.56
C HIS A 9 16.57 56.60 7.19
N PRO A 10 17.52 56.33 8.11
CA PRO A 10 18.65 55.46 7.82
C PRO A 10 18.19 54.05 7.41
N MET A 11 18.74 53.53 6.32
CA MET A 11 18.47 52.19 5.83
C MET A 11 19.30 51.14 6.59
N MET A 12 18.91 49.86 6.52
CA MET A 12 19.65 48.69 7.05
C MET A 12 20.10 48.85 8.52
N PHE A 13 19.28 48.36 9.46
CA PHE A 13 19.55 48.39 10.92
C PHE A 13 19.80 49.80 11.53
N GLY A 14 19.53 50.87 10.77
CA GLY A 14 19.45 52.24 11.28
C GLY A 14 20.79 52.98 11.42
N PHE A 15 21.84 52.57 10.71
CA PHE A 15 23.17 53.20 10.83
C PHE A 15 23.85 53.59 9.50
N ILE A 16 23.18 53.48 8.35
CA ILE A 16 23.71 53.83 7.02
C ILE A 16 22.80 54.83 6.31
N GLN A 17 23.41 55.85 5.68
CA GLN A 17 22.72 56.90 4.92
C GLN A 17 23.41 57.14 3.57
N PHE A 18 22.60 57.34 2.53
CA PHE A 18 23.05 57.73 1.19
C PHE A 18 22.92 59.23 1.00
N VAL A 19 23.98 59.85 0.48
CA VAL A 19 24.05 61.30 0.29
C VAL A 19 24.31 61.61 -1.19
N TYR A 20 23.50 62.51 -1.73
CA TYR A 20 23.55 62.97 -3.11
C TYR A 20 23.93 64.45 -3.17
N LEU A 21 24.74 64.86 -4.14
CA LEU A 21 25.03 66.26 -4.41
C LEU A 21 23.87 66.91 -5.19
N THR A 22 23.44 68.10 -4.78
CA THR A 22 22.22 68.74 -5.34
C THR A 22 22.39 69.30 -6.76
N ASN A 23 23.57 69.19 -7.38
CA ASN A 23 23.86 69.74 -8.70
C ASN A 23 23.49 68.81 -9.88
N ARG A 24 22.59 67.84 -9.67
CA ARG A 24 22.20 66.81 -10.65
C ARG A 24 20.88 67.13 -11.36
N SER A 25 20.73 66.69 -12.60
CA SER A 25 19.54 66.95 -13.43
C SER A 25 18.37 66.00 -13.12
N ILE A 26 17.12 66.43 -13.37
CA ILE A 26 15.90 65.63 -13.11
C ILE A 26 15.87 64.33 -13.95
N ASP A 27 16.47 64.34 -15.15
CA ASP A 27 16.53 63.15 -16.00
C ASP A 27 17.55 62.11 -15.52
N GLU A 28 18.57 62.50 -14.75
CA GLU A 28 19.49 61.58 -14.09
C GLU A 28 18.83 60.84 -12.92
N PHE A 29 17.92 61.48 -12.18
CA PHE A 29 17.14 60.81 -11.13
C PHE A 29 16.11 59.81 -11.68
N LYS A 30 15.62 59.99 -12.92
CA LYS A 30 14.70 59.04 -13.58
C LYS A 30 15.35 57.73 -14.03
N LYS A 31 16.69 57.68 -14.16
CA LYS A 31 17.47 56.50 -14.55
C LYS A 31 18.23 55.89 -13.37
N SER A 32 17.58 55.78 -12.20
CA SER A 32 18.14 55.07 -11.04
C SER A 32 19.48 55.64 -10.54
N ALA A 33 19.48 56.91 -10.13
CA ALA A 33 20.68 57.62 -9.72
C ALA A 33 21.43 56.94 -8.54
N VAL A 34 22.72 56.66 -8.75
CA VAL A 34 23.65 56.09 -7.75
C VAL A 34 24.10 57.19 -6.77
N PRO A 35 24.18 56.94 -5.45
CA PRO A 35 24.59 57.94 -4.46
C PRO A 35 26.07 58.35 -4.61
N ASP A 36 26.35 59.63 -4.34
CA ASP A 36 27.70 60.20 -4.39
C ASP A 36 28.54 59.77 -3.17
N PHE A 37 27.92 59.77 -1.99
CA PHE A 37 28.55 59.37 -0.74
C PHE A 37 27.69 58.39 0.06
N ILE A 38 28.38 57.53 0.81
CA ILE A 38 27.80 56.62 1.79
C ILE A 38 28.33 57.03 3.16
N CYS A 39 27.42 57.34 4.08
CA CYS A 39 27.73 57.70 5.45
C CYS A 39 27.30 56.58 6.41
N PHE A 40 28.18 56.20 7.34
CA PHE A 40 27.94 55.11 8.29
C PHE A 40 28.51 55.40 9.68
N ASP A 41 28.02 54.69 10.69
CA ASP A 41 28.53 54.77 12.06
C ASP A 41 29.84 53.97 12.21
N ALA A 42 30.94 54.69 12.43
CA ALA A 42 32.29 54.14 12.60
C ALA A 42 32.40 53.12 13.74
N GLN A 43 31.60 53.25 14.81
CA GLN A 43 31.63 52.32 15.94
C GLN A 43 30.93 50.99 15.64
N LYS A 44 29.98 50.99 14.69
CA LYS A 44 29.21 49.81 14.28
C LYS A 44 29.83 49.10 13.06
N CYS A 45 30.63 49.81 12.25
CA CYS A 45 31.30 49.28 11.05
C CYS A 45 32.83 49.49 11.08
N PRO A 46 33.59 48.86 11.99
CA PRO A 46 35.05 48.99 12.01
C PRO A 46 35.74 48.40 10.77
N ALA A 47 35.11 47.43 10.09
CA ALA A 47 35.67 46.77 8.90
C ALA A 47 35.84 47.72 7.69
N LEU A 48 34.93 48.69 7.49
CA LEU A 48 35.04 49.68 6.40
C LEU A 48 36.13 50.75 6.64
N LEU A 49 36.55 50.95 7.90
CA LEU A 49 37.63 51.87 8.25
C LEU A 49 39.02 51.33 7.90
N ALA A 50 39.17 50.01 7.80
CA ALA A 50 40.44 49.38 7.44
C ALA A 50 40.74 49.46 5.94
N THR A 51 39.72 49.61 5.09
CA THR A 51 39.83 49.60 3.63
C THR A 51 39.81 50.99 2.97
N ILE A 52 39.38 52.05 3.67
CA ILE A 52 39.08 53.34 3.05
C ILE A 52 39.63 54.51 3.88
N THR A 53 40.13 55.56 3.20
CA THR A 53 40.44 56.85 3.84
C THR A 53 39.17 57.70 4.02
N PRO A 54 38.74 58.01 5.25
CA PRO A 54 37.55 58.82 5.50
C PRO A 54 37.76 60.28 5.05
N ILE A 55 36.75 60.87 4.38
CA ILE A 55 36.90 62.20 3.77
C ILE A 55 36.20 63.28 4.62
N ASN A 56 35.00 63.02 5.16
CA ASN A 56 34.24 63.99 5.97
C ASN A 56 33.32 63.30 7.00
N ILE A 57 33.02 64.02 8.09
CA ILE A 57 32.00 63.63 9.09
C ILE A 57 30.74 64.46 8.84
N ILE A 58 29.65 63.81 8.47
CA ILE A 58 28.34 64.46 8.24
C ILE A 58 27.37 63.87 9.28
N HIS A 59 26.75 64.73 10.11
CA HIS A 59 25.85 64.30 11.20
C HIS A 59 26.44 63.27 12.20
N GLY A 60 27.74 63.31 12.47
CA GLY A 60 28.40 62.33 13.36
C GLY A 60 28.62 60.95 12.73
N LEU A 61 28.25 60.76 11.47
CA LEU A 61 28.52 59.58 10.66
C LEU A 61 29.76 59.83 9.78
N THR A 62 30.57 58.79 9.59
CA THR A 62 31.78 58.83 8.76
C THR A 62 31.38 58.56 7.31
N CYS A 63 31.75 59.44 6.38
CA CYS A 63 31.34 59.36 4.99
C CYS A 63 32.49 59.02 4.05
N CYS A 64 32.21 58.17 3.06
CA CYS A 64 33.14 57.76 2.00
C CYS A 64 32.49 57.93 0.62
N ASN A 65 33.32 58.17 -0.40
CA ASN A 65 32.86 58.23 -1.79
C ASN A 65 32.62 56.80 -2.28
N ILE A 66 31.52 56.58 -3.02
CA ILE A 66 31.15 55.27 -3.54
C ILE A 66 32.21 54.67 -4.47
N SER A 67 32.97 55.52 -5.18
CA SER A 67 34.08 55.11 -6.05
C SER A 67 35.26 54.46 -5.31
N ASN A 68 35.41 54.72 -4.00
CA ASN A 68 36.43 54.05 -3.18
C ASN A 68 36.01 52.65 -2.73
N LEU A 69 34.71 52.34 -2.82
CA LEU A 69 34.16 51.04 -2.43
C LEU A 69 34.06 50.08 -3.62
N ILE A 70 33.83 50.59 -4.84
CA ILE A 70 33.51 49.79 -6.02
C ILE A 70 34.05 50.47 -7.29
N ASN A 71 34.68 49.71 -8.20
CA ASN A 71 35.15 50.19 -9.50
C ASN A 71 33.98 50.59 -10.41
N HIS A 72 34.04 51.77 -11.04
CA HIS A 72 32.96 52.36 -11.85
C HIS A 72 32.47 51.55 -13.08
N VAL A 73 33.13 50.45 -13.44
CA VAL A 73 32.87 49.73 -14.69
C VAL A 73 31.68 48.74 -14.59
N GLU A 74 31.25 48.35 -13.39
CA GLU A 74 30.28 47.24 -13.24
C GLU A 74 28.80 47.62 -13.09
N PHE A 75 28.45 48.88 -12.82
CA PHE A 75 27.03 49.21 -12.52
C PHE A 75 26.54 50.51 -13.16
N LEU A 76 25.54 50.36 -14.05
CA LEU A 76 24.78 51.44 -14.69
C LEU A 76 23.44 51.76 -13.97
N ASP A 77 23.09 51.07 -12.88
CA ASP A 77 21.76 51.13 -12.23
C ASP A 77 21.81 50.89 -10.69
N PHE A 78 21.00 51.62 -9.92
CA PHE A 78 20.82 51.52 -8.46
C PHE A 78 20.33 50.14 -7.99
N ASP A 79 19.54 49.44 -8.82
CA ASP A 79 19.02 48.10 -8.47
C ASP A 79 20.16 47.08 -8.30
N ARG A 80 21.20 47.18 -9.13
CA ARG A 80 22.38 46.32 -9.00
C ARG A 80 23.30 46.74 -7.86
N LEU A 81 23.32 48.03 -7.49
CA LEU A 81 24.00 48.48 -6.28
C LEU A 81 23.35 47.84 -5.04
N ILE A 82 22.02 47.86 -4.94
CA ILE A 82 21.28 47.23 -3.82
C ILE A 82 21.57 45.73 -3.71
N LEU A 83 21.80 45.03 -4.82
CA LEU A 83 22.12 43.59 -4.81
C LEU A 83 23.55 43.30 -4.32
N THR A 84 24.49 44.21 -4.54
CA THR A 84 25.92 44.02 -4.17
C THR A 84 26.27 44.61 -2.80
N PHE A 85 25.56 45.65 -2.36
CA PHE A 85 25.76 46.34 -1.09
C PHE A 85 25.69 45.46 0.17
N PRO A 86 24.77 44.48 0.28
CA PRO A 86 24.67 43.60 1.44
C PRO A 86 25.95 42.78 1.69
N GLY A 87 26.69 42.42 0.63
CA GLY A 87 27.97 41.72 0.74
C GLY A 87 29.06 42.58 1.38
N ILE A 88 29.04 43.89 1.12
CA ILE A 88 30.01 44.86 1.67
C ILE A 88 29.74 45.14 3.16
N ILE A 89 28.46 45.17 3.56
CA ILE A 89 28.02 45.51 4.93
C ILE A 89 27.92 44.27 5.83
N ARG A 90 27.99 43.05 5.29
CA ARG A 90 27.86 41.77 6.04
C ARG A 90 28.83 41.64 7.21
N ASN A 91 29.95 42.36 7.14
CA ASN A 91 31.03 42.38 8.14
C ASN A 91 30.85 43.44 9.25
N CYS A 92 29.78 44.23 9.23
CA CYS A 92 29.49 45.22 10.26
C CYS A 92 28.68 44.64 11.43
N TRP A 93 28.86 45.21 12.62
CA TRP A 93 28.38 44.65 13.88
C TRP A 93 27.15 45.38 14.45
N THR A 94 26.17 44.59 14.92
CA THR A 94 25.10 45.03 15.86
C THR A 94 25.57 44.70 17.28
N ARG A 95 25.91 45.72 18.07
CA ARG A 95 26.01 45.57 19.53
C ARG A 95 24.59 45.37 20.07
N ASP A 96 24.21 44.13 20.34
CA ASP A 96 23.33 43.82 21.45
C ASP A 96 24.06 42.83 22.35
N ILE A 97 24.19 43.21 23.62
CA ILE A 97 24.82 42.43 24.67
C ILE A 97 23.88 41.26 24.98
N GLU A 98 24.02 40.13 24.28
CA GLU A 98 23.52 38.84 24.77
C GLU A 98 24.66 38.12 25.51
N THR A 99 24.80 38.46 26.79
CA THR A 99 25.56 37.66 27.74
C THR A 99 24.87 36.30 27.94
N SER A 100 25.06 35.35 27.02
CA SER A 100 25.19 33.90 27.30
C SER A 100 25.08 33.06 26.02
N CYS A 101 26.19 32.81 25.33
CA CYS A 101 26.29 31.63 24.44
C CYS A 101 26.56 30.38 25.29
N ALA A 102 25.71 30.16 26.31
CA ALA A 102 25.86 29.09 27.30
C ALA A 102 25.25 27.76 26.83
N ASN A 103 24.60 27.74 25.67
CA ASN A 103 23.94 26.57 25.12
C ASN A 103 24.88 25.85 24.13
N SER A 104 24.99 24.53 24.21
CA SER A 104 25.93 23.71 23.42
C SER A 104 25.60 23.63 21.92
N SER A 105 24.62 24.39 21.43
CA SER A 105 24.08 24.37 20.06
C SER A 105 24.49 25.56 19.19
N TYR A 106 25.32 26.46 19.72
CA TYR A 106 25.82 27.64 19.01
C TYR A 106 27.34 27.60 18.84
N PHE A 107 27.81 28.01 17.67
CA PHE A 107 29.19 28.30 17.35
C PHE A 107 29.51 29.75 17.69
N HIS A 108 30.60 29.97 18.42
CA HIS A 108 31.06 31.29 18.82
C HIS A 108 32.16 31.76 17.87
N CYS A 109 31.97 32.85 17.13
CA CYS A 109 33.03 33.44 16.33
C CYS A 109 34.14 33.95 17.27
N ASN A 110 35.41 33.58 17.09
CA ASN A 110 36.44 33.91 18.07
C ASN A 110 36.81 35.41 18.04
N GLN A 111 36.74 36.04 16.87
CA GLN A 111 37.15 37.43 16.66
C GLN A 111 35.99 38.45 16.62
N SER A 112 34.75 37.98 16.65
CA SER A 112 33.55 38.81 16.75
C SER A 112 32.68 38.23 17.87
N LEU A 113 32.09 38.99 18.79
CA LEU A 113 31.28 38.38 19.88
C LEU A 113 29.90 37.89 19.38
N LYS A 114 29.82 37.41 18.13
CA LYS A 114 28.62 37.00 17.42
C LYS A 114 28.54 35.48 17.56
N CYS A 115 27.38 35.00 17.99
CA CYS A 115 27.12 33.57 18.05
C CYS A 115 26.18 33.18 16.92
N ILE A 116 26.58 32.15 16.17
CA ILE A 116 25.79 31.59 15.07
C ILE A 116 25.38 30.16 15.43
N PRO A 117 24.19 29.70 15.06
CA PRO A 117 23.82 28.31 15.28
C PRO A 117 24.67 27.38 14.41
N TYR A 118 24.99 26.17 14.90
CA TYR A 118 25.89 25.22 14.22
C TYR A 118 25.44 24.79 12.82
N ASN A 119 24.17 24.97 12.47
CA ASN A 119 23.65 24.71 11.13
C ASN A 119 24.10 25.76 10.09
N ARG A 120 24.67 26.89 10.50
CA ARG A 120 25.22 27.94 9.61
C ARG A 120 26.74 27.89 9.50
N VAL A 121 27.36 26.84 10.02
CA VAL A 121 28.81 26.62 9.92
C VAL A 121 29.05 25.80 8.64
N GLY A 122 29.81 26.33 7.69
CA GLY A 122 30.06 25.65 6.41
C GLY A 122 28.85 25.67 5.48
N ASP A 123 28.07 26.75 5.47
CA ASP A 123 26.92 26.96 4.58
C ASP A 123 27.27 27.80 3.35
N GLY A 124 28.56 28.01 3.08
CA GLY A 124 29.09 28.83 1.99
C GLY A 124 28.95 30.33 2.25
N ILE A 125 28.49 30.72 3.44
CA ILE A 125 28.18 32.08 3.81
C ILE A 125 29.12 32.50 4.95
N ALA A 126 29.89 33.56 4.74
CA ALA A 126 30.67 34.17 5.82
C ALA A 126 29.74 34.93 6.80
N ASP A 127 29.31 34.28 7.87
CA ASP A 127 28.66 34.91 9.01
C ASP A 127 29.66 35.34 10.11
N CYS A 128 30.84 34.71 10.19
CA CYS A 128 31.94 35.11 11.09
C CYS A 128 33.04 35.92 10.37
N PHE A 129 33.79 36.73 11.14
CA PHE A 129 34.94 37.48 10.62
C PHE A 129 36.02 36.50 10.09
N HIS A 130 36.70 36.85 9.00
CA HIS A 130 37.70 36.00 8.33
C HIS A 130 37.25 34.59 7.88
N LEU A 131 35.96 34.37 7.61
CA LEU A 131 35.44 33.05 7.18
C LEU A 131 35.72 31.95 8.23
N GLU A 132 35.76 32.31 9.52
CA GLU A 132 36.01 31.36 10.62
C GLU A 132 34.97 30.22 10.66
N ASP A 133 33.73 30.53 10.33
CA ASP A 133 32.63 29.58 10.21
C ASP A 133 32.72 28.67 8.99
N GLU A 134 33.30 29.15 7.89
CA GLU A 134 33.49 28.37 6.66
C GLU A 134 34.81 27.57 6.65
N SER A 135 35.79 27.97 7.44
CA SER A 135 37.06 27.26 7.63
C SER A 135 37.01 26.23 8.76
N PHE A 136 35.92 26.22 9.55
CA PHE A 136 35.73 25.25 10.62
C PHE A 136 35.40 23.86 10.06
N ASN A 137 36.01 22.81 10.62
CA ASN A 137 35.69 21.43 10.24
C ASN A 137 34.30 21.02 10.75
N ALA A 138 33.29 21.19 9.88
CA ALA A 138 31.90 20.89 10.18
C ALA A 138 31.60 19.41 10.46
N CYS A 139 32.51 18.48 10.11
CA CYS A 139 32.33 17.05 10.38
C CYS A 139 32.41 16.69 11.87
N HIS A 140 33.03 17.53 12.70
CA HIS A 140 33.10 17.33 14.15
C HIS A 140 31.74 17.46 14.87
N LEU A 141 30.71 17.98 14.18
CA LEU A 141 29.39 18.24 14.77
C LEU A 141 28.47 17.00 14.82
N ASN A 142 28.87 15.89 14.17
CA ASN A 142 28.18 14.59 14.22
C ASN A 142 26.66 14.66 13.98
N ASP A 143 26.22 15.61 13.13
CA ASP A 143 24.82 15.83 12.77
C ASP A 143 24.46 14.94 11.57
N SER A 144 23.39 14.16 11.68
CA SER A 144 22.97 13.16 10.67
C SER A 144 22.56 13.77 9.33
N ASN A 145 22.39 15.10 9.29
CA ASN A 145 21.83 15.81 8.16
C ASN A 145 22.88 16.51 7.27
N ARG A 146 24.18 16.21 7.42
CA ARG A 146 25.25 16.78 6.58
C ARG A 146 25.78 15.73 5.60
N PHE A 147 26.07 16.15 4.37
CA PHE A 147 26.62 15.30 3.31
C PHE A 147 28.15 15.25 3.42
N THR A 148 28.72 14.06 3.47
CA THR A 148 30.17 13.85 3.54
C THR A 148 30.72 13.62 2.14
N CYS A 149 31.72 14.40 1.71
CA CYS A 149 32.43 14.11 0.46
C CYS A 149 33.16 12.76 0.59
N GLU A 150 32.95 11.83 -0.35
CA GLU A 150 33.62 10.52 -0.35
C GLU A 150 35.13 10.68 -0.54
N SER A 151 35.54 11.64 -1.37
CA SER A 151 36.93 12.01 -1.64
C SER A 151 37.66 12.64 -0.45
N ASN A 152 36.94 13.31 0.47
CA ASN A 152 37.53 13.93 1.66
C ASN A 152 36.60 13.83 2.88
N PRO A 153 36.84 12.88 3.80
CA PRO A 153 35.97 12.64 4.95
C PRO A 153 35.99 13.77 6.00
N ASN A 154 36.89 14.76 5.87
CA ASN A 154 36.93 15.94 6.73
C ASN A 154 36.10 17.12 6.18
N GLN A 155 35.41 16.94 5.05
CA GLN A 155 34.58 17.97 4.43
C GLN A 155 33.11 17.53 4.43
N CYS A 156 32.30 18.20 5.27
CA CYS A 156 30.89 17.90 5.46
C CYS A 156 30.02 19.09 5.06
N LEU A 157 29.31 18.96 3.95
CA LEU A 157 28.46 19.97 3.34
C LEU A 157 27.04 19.94 3.94
N LEU A 158 26.34 21.07 3.90
CA LEU A 158 24.89 21.08 4.14
C LEU A 158 24.14 20.46 2.95
N PRO A 159 22.94 19.89 3.15
CA PRO A 159 22.11 19.34 2.06
C PRO A 159 21.76 20.35 0.97
N VAL A 160 21.78 21.65 1.30
CA VAL A 160 21.48 22.74 0.35
C VAL A 160 22.63 22.94 -0.65
N ALA A 161 23.85 22.54 -0.29
CA ALA A 161 25.02 22.59 -1.17
C ALA A 161 25.10 21.39 -2.11
N VAL A 162 24.32 20.33 -1.89
CA VAL A 162 24.30 19.14 -2.76
C VAL A 162 23.40 19.40 -3.96
N GLY A 163 23.96 19.40 -5.18
CA GLY A 163 23.19 19.58 -6.42
C GLY A 163 22.81 21.05 -6.70
N ASN A 164 23.62 21.98 -6.22
CA ASN A 164 23.46 23.41 -6.43
C ASN A 164 24.08 23.89 -7.76
N GLY A 165 24.71 22.99 -8.52
CA GLY A 165 25.39 23.27 -9.79
C GLY A 165 26.84 23.72 -9.63
N LEU A 166 27.39 23.69 -8.41
CA LEU A 166 28.77 24.05 -8.07
C LEU A 166 29.45 22.83 -7.43
N PRO A 167 30.64 22.42 -7.91
CA PRO A 167 31.36 21.30 -7.30
C PRO A 167 32.00 21.76 -5.98
N ASP A 168 31.29 21.62 -4.87
CA ASP A 168 31.76 21.95 -3.53
C ASP A 168 32.64 20.82 -2.95
N CYS A 169 32.50 19.58 -3.44
CA CYS A 169 33.44 18.48 -3.16
C CYS A 169 34.63 18.47 -4.16
N PRO A 170 35.82 17.97 -3.76
CA PRO A 170 37.04 18.00 -4.58
C PRO A 170 36.91 17.28 -5.94
N GLN A 171 36.02 16.30 -6.05
CA GLN A 171 35.71 15.58 -7.29
C GLN A 171 34.29 15.87 -7.83
N GLY A 172 33.59 16.88 -7.30
CA GLY A 172 32.21 17.20 -7.69
C GLY A 172 31.19 16.10 -7.35
N GLU A 173 31.48 15.30 -6.31
CA GLU A 173 30.65 14.17 -5.86
C GLU A 173 29.26 14.61 -5.38
N ASP A 174 29.19 15.79 -4.79
CA ASP A 174 27.97 16.47 -4.35
C ASP A 174 27.02 16.77 -5.52
N GLU A 175 27.56 17.18 -6.66
CA GLU A 175 26.79 17.37 -7.89
C GLU A 175 26.44 16.04 -8.56
N LEU A 176 27.37 15.08 -8.50
CA LEU A 176 27.14 13.72 -8.96
C LEU A 176 26.04 13.03 -8.14
N TYR A 177 25.86 13.32 -6.86
CA TYR A 177 24.81 12.72 -6.02
C TYR A 177 23.40 13.16 -6.45
N ALA A 178 23.24 14.44 -6.81
CA ALA A 178 21.99 14.96 -7.36
C ALA A 178 21.71 14.39 -8.77
N TYR A 179 22.75 14.25 -9.60
CA TYR A 179 22.64 13.61 -10.91
C TYR A 179 22.38 12.10 -10.80
N THR A 180 23.09 11.36 -9.94
CA THR A 180 22.96 9.89 -9.78
C THR A 180 21.66 9.48 -9.10
N SER A 181 21.16 10.23 -8.11
CA SER A 181 19.84 9.97 -7.51
C SER A 181 18.68 10.17 -8.51
N SER A 182 18.89 11.01 -9.54
CA SER A 182 17.97 11.16 -10.67
C SER A 182 18.24 10.19 -11.85
N LEU A 183 19.47 9.68 -12.00
CA LEU A 183 19.90 8.77 -13.10
C LEU A 183 19.72 7.28 -12.81
N VAL A 184 19.34 6.88 -11.59
CA VAL A 184 18.81 5.50 -11.37
C VAL A 184 17.39 5.35 -11.97
N LYS A 185 16.79 6.42 -12.52
CA LYS A 185 15.76 6.25 -13.55
C LYS A 185 16.44 5.74 -14.82
N LEU A 186 16.38 4.43 -15.00
CA LEU A 186 16.67 3.75 -16.27
C LEU A 186 16.06 4.56 -17.43
N MET A 187 16.88 4.84 -18.44
CA MET A 187 16.48 5.53 -19.66
C MET A 187 15.18 4.93 -20.22
N PRO A 188 14.16 5.75 -20.57
CA PRO A 188 12.91 5.26 -21.13
C PRO A 188 13.17 4.39 -22.36
N PHE A 189 12.48 3.24 -22.47
CA PHE A 189 12.65 2.35 -23.63
C PHE A 189 12.36 3.05 -24.97
N ALA A 190 11.48 4.07 -24.96
CA ALA A 190 11.12 4.85 -26.14
C ALA A 190 12.20 5.86 -26.59
N SER A 191 13.17 6.21 -25.73
CA SER A 191 14.26 7.13 -26.08
C SER A 191 15.50 6.41 -26.64
N LEU A 192 15.48 5.08 -26.75
CA LEU A 192 16.58 4.32 -27.36
C LEU A 192 16.49 4.40 -28.89
N CYS A 193 17.63 4.60 -29.55
CA CYS A 193 17.74 4.61 -31.01
C CYS A 193 16.85 5.68 -31.67
N ASN A 194 16.83 6.89 -31.10
CA ASN A 194 16.04 8.04 -31.54
C ASN A 194 16.87 9.10 -32.29
N TYR A 195 18.14 8.82 -32.60
CA TYR A 195 19.16 9.70 -33.21
C TYR A 195 19.69 10.83 -32.32
N TYR A 196 19.25 10.93 -31.07
CA TYR A 196 19.78 11.88 -30.10
C TYR A 196 20.60 11.11 -29.07
N ASN A 197 21.86 11.49 -28.89
CA ASN A 197 22.65 10.97 -27.78
C ASN A 197 22.17 11.66 -26.48
N ASP A 198 21.24 11.02 -25.79
CA ASP A 198 20.72 11.49 -24.50
C ASP A 198 21.58 10.97 -23.33
N TYR A 199 22.49 10.02 -23.57
CA TYR A 199 23.40 9.44 -22.58
C TYR A 199 24.88 9.49 -23.01
N GLU A 200 25.67 10.34 -22.35
CA GLU A 200 27.13 10.24 -22.34
C GLU A 200 27.55 9.46 -21.10
N GLY A 201 27.85 8.16 -21.26
CA GLY A 201 28.22 7.29 -20.14
C GLY A 201 29.51 7.70 -19.42
N PRO A 202 29.78 7.16 -18.22
CA PRO A 202 31.04 7.38 -17.54
C PRO A 202 32.20 6.85 -18.40
N VAL A 203 33.32 7.56 -18.37
CA VAL A 203 34.53 7.41 -19.24
C VAL A 203 35.30 6.07 -19.04
N LEU A 204 34.69 5.04 -18.43
CA LEU A 204 35.32 3.72 -18.25
C LEU A 204 34.69 2.61 -19.12
N ASP A 205 35.44 2.28 -20.17
CA ASP A 205 35.62 0.97 -20.84
C ASP A 205 34.55 0.33 -21.73
N PHE A 206 33.41 0.97 -22.01
CA PHE A 206 32.60 0.61 -23.19
C PHE A 206 32.05 1.88 -23.88
N MET A 207 32.52 2.17 -25.10
CA MET A 207 32.00 3.24 -25.97
C MET A 207 30.63 2.87 -26.55
N GLU A 208 29.67 2.51 -25.72
CA GLU A 208 28.29 2.25 -26.13
C GLU A 208 27.39 3.39 -25.66
N THR A 209 26.81 4.13 -26.61
CA THR A 209 25.77 5.12 -26.34
C THR A 209 24.39 4.48 -26.54
N ASP A 210 23.33 5.19 -26.23
CA ASP A 210 21.95 4.85 -26.62
C ASP A 210 21.76 4.67 -28.13
N GLU A 211 22.58 5.30 -28.96
CA GLU A 211 22.48 5.29 -30.43
C GLU A 211 23.42 4.30 -31.16
N THR A 212 24.35 3.64 -30.47
CA THR A 212 25.22 2.61 -31.10
C THR A 212 24.49 1.28 -31.27
N ASN A 213 24.82 0.48 -32.29
CA ASN A 213 24.27 -0.88 -32.52
C ASN A 213 22.73 -0.96 -32.70
N CYS A 214 22.10 0.08 -33.23
CA CYS A 214 20.65 0.16 -33.48
C CYS A 214 20.14 -0.56 -34.74
N GLU A 215 20.95 -1.43 -35.37
CA GLU A 215 20.63 -2.10 -36.65
C GLU A 215 19.31 -2.90 -36.62
N TRP A 216 18.97 -3.45 -35.44
CA TRP A 216 17.76 -4.26 -35.23
C TRP A 216 16.55 -3.44 -34.77
N TRP A 217 16.72 -2.12 -34.61
CA TRP A 217 15.68 -1.18 -34.20
C TRP A 217 15.05 -0.49 -35.43
N PRO A 218 13.77 -0.77 -35.76
CA PRO A 218 13.11 -0.10 -36.88
C PRO A 218 12.90 1.39 -36.61
N CYS A 219 13.23 2.23 -37.60
CA CYS A 219 13.00 3.69 -37.53
C CYS A 219 11.50 4.05 -37.48
N ASN A 220 10.64 3.26 -38.14
CA ASN A 220 9.19 3.38 -38.05
C ASN A 220 8.68 2.38 -37.01
N ASN A 221 8.36 2.87 -35.83
CA ASN A 221 7.88 2.09 -34.71
C ASN A 221 6.71 2.84 -34.03
N PRO A 222 5.99 2.22 -33.08
CA PRO A 222 4.86 2.85 -32.44
C PRO A 222 5.20 4.19 -31.78
N TYR A 223 6.44 4.40 -31.30
CA TYR A 223 6.86 5.63 -30.65
C TYR A 223 7.08 6.76 -31.64
N THR A 224 7.83 6.49 -32.72
CA THR A 224 8.23 7.46 -33.74
C THR A 224 7.15 7.76 -34.78
N ARG A 225 6.14 6.88 -34.91
CA ARG A 225 5.08 7.06 -35.91
C ARG A 225 4.12 8.21 -35.54
N CYS A 226 3.92 9.11 -36.50
CA CYS A 226 2.98 10.23 -36.44
C CYS A 226 3.20 11.14 -35.22
N ASP A 227 4.46 11.41 -34.89
CA ASP A 227 4.86 12.30 -33.80
C ASP A 227 5.33 13.69 -34.28
N ASN A 228 5.20 13.94 -35.59
CA ASN A 228 5.62 15.14 -36.31
C ASN A 228 7.14 15.33 -36.41
N PHE A 229 7.95 14.31 -36.09
CA PHE A 229 9.39 14.30 -36.27
C PHE A 229 9.81 13.20 -37.23
N TRP A 230 10.79 13.48 -38.09
CA TRP A 230 11.31 12.48 -39.02
C TRP A 230 12.45 11.70 -38.38
N HIS A 231 12.14 10.51 -37.88
CA HIS A 231 13.09 9.51 -37.40
C HIS A 231 13.54 8.60 -38.54
N CYS A 232 12.72 8.36 -39.57
CA CYS A 232 13.17 7.65 -40.76
C CYS A 232 13.80 8.60 -41.78
N LEU A 233 14.89 8.15 -42.42
CA LEU A 233 15.60 8.89 -43.49
C LEU A 233 14.70 9.32 -44.67
N ASN A 234 13.56 8.66 -44.85
CA ASN A 234 12.58 8.92 -45.91
C ASN A 234 11.24 9.46 -45.36
N GLY A 235 11.18 9.84 -44.08
CA GLY A 235 9.98 10.38 -43.44
C GLY A 235 8.78 9.42 -43.37
N ILE A 236 8.98 8.11 -43.60
CA ILE A 236 7.88 7.12 -43.66
C ILE A 236 7.07 7.04 -42.37
N ASP A 237 7.69 7.33 -41.24
CA ASP A 237 7.07 7.42 -39.93
C ASP A 237 5.98 8.49 -39.83
N GLU A 238 6.04 9.53 -40.67
CA GLU A 238 5.08 10.64 -40.73
C GLU A 238 4.11 10.57 -41.91
N LEU A 239 3.96 9.41 -42.54
CA LEU A 239 3.00 9.19 -43.62
C LEU A 239 1.68 8.60 -43.13
N ASN A 240 0.58 9.05 -43.73
CA ASN A 240 -0.77 8.50 -43.55
C ASN A 240 -1.28 8.58 -42.09
N CYS A 241 -1.03 9.72 -41.43
CA CYS A 241 -1.43 9.97 -40.05
C CYS A 241 -2.91 10.40 -39.93
N PRO A 242 -3.64 9.99 -38.87
CA PRO A 242 -5.09 10.16 -38.78
C PRO A 242 -5.59 11.62 -38.66
N ASN A 243 -4.69 12.59 -38.45
CA ASN A 243 -5.02 14.00 -38.21
C ASN A 243 -4.40 14.98 -39.24
N THR A 244 -3.83 14.50 -40.34
CA THR A 244 -3.20 15.37 -41.34
C THR A 244 -4.21 15.81 -42.43
N PRO A 245 -4.19 17.07 -42.88
CA PRO A 245 -5.04 17.57 -43.96
C PRO A 245 -4.63 17.05 -45.37
N CYS A 246 -3.58 16.25 -45.46
CA CYS A 246 -2.96 15.79 -46.70
C CYS A 246 -3.41 14.40 -47.17
N SER A 247 -3.23 14.14 -48.48
CA SER A 247 -3.63 12.88 -49.13
C SER A 247 -2.72 11.71 -48.75
N LEU A 248 -3.10 10.48 -49.11
CA LEU A 248 -2.25 9.30 -48.90
C LEU A 248 -0.88 9.48 -49.56
N ASN A 249 0.20 9.23 -48.81
CA ASN A 249 1.61 9.40 -49.20
C ASN A 249 2.10 10.85 -49.44
N GLU A 250 1.45 11.82 -48.81
CA GLU A 250 1.88 13.23 -48.81
C GLU A 250 2.24 13.70 -47.39
N HIS A 251 3.28 14.52 -47.26
CA HIS A 251 3.70 15.17 -46.02
C HIS A 251 3.09 16.56 -45.90
N GLU A 252 2.67 16.94 -44.69
CA GLU A 252 2.24 18.30 -44.39
C GLU A 252 3.45 19.24 -44.23
N CYS A 253 3.36 20.42 -44.85
CA CYS A 253 4.47 21.34 -44.95
C CYS A 253 3.97 22.77 -44.70
N GLU A 254 4.56 23.49 -43.75
CA GLU A 254 4.12 24.84 -43.36
C GLU A 254 5.00 25.95 -43.92
N ASN A 255 4.33 27.00 -44.39
CA ASN A 255 4.97 28.22 -44.84
C ASN A 255 5.03 29.26 -43.72
N ILE A 256 6.24 29.57 -43.21
CA ILE A 256 6.44 30.55 -42.12
C ILE A 256 5.91 31.95 -42.45
N LEU A 257 5.97 32.38 -43.71
CA LEU A 257 5.63 33.75 -44.11
C LEU A 257 4.13 34.00 -44.23
N LEU A 258 3.35 32.95 -44.51
CA LEU A 258 1.89 33.05 -44.75
C LEU A 258 1.05 32.27 -43.74
N GLY A 259 1.65 31.38 -42.93
CA GLY A 259 0.93 30.53 -41.99
C GLY A 259 -0.01 29.51 -42.67
N LEU A 260 0.24 29.19 -43.94
CA LEU A 260 -0.56 28.25 -44.74
C LEU A 260 0.19 26.92 -44.86
N SER A 261 -0.50 25.80 -44.59
CA SER A 261 0.02 24.45 -44.81
C SER A 261 -0.32 23.91 -46.21
N TYR A 262 0.61 23.16 -46.80
CA TYR A 262 0.46 22.50 -48.10
C TYR A 262 0.99 21.06 -48.04
N CYS A 263 0.53 20.23 -48.98
CA CYS A 263 0.82 18.81 -49.01
C CYS A 263 1.85 18.48 -50.08
N LEU A 264 2.93 17.81 -49.67
CA LEU A 264 4.05 17.45 -50.54
C LEU A 264 4.12 15.92 -50.75
N PRO A 265 4.11 15.42 -52.00
CA PRO A 265 4.30 14.00 -52.25
C PRO A 265 5.72 13.54 -51.89
N LEU A 266 5.86 12.31 -51.39
CA LEU A 266 7.15 11.66 -51.07
C LEU A 266 8.20 11.79 -52.19
N ASN A 267 7.76 11.81 -53.45
CA ASN A 267 8.61 11.88 -54.64
C ASN A 267 9.44 13.17 -54.77
N HIS A 268 9.13 14.22 -54.00
CA HIS A 268 9.74 15.53 -54.13
C HIS A 268 10.86 15.82 -53.12
N ILE A 269 11.22 14.88 -52.23
CA ILE A 269 12.26 15.06 -51.20
C ILE A 269 13.67 14.94 -51.80
N PHE A 270 14.57 15.87 -51.44
CA PHE A 270 15.97 15.91 -51.88
C PHE A 270 16.92 16.05 -50.67
N ASP A 271 18.05 15.34 -50.70
CA ASP A 271 19.12 15.45 -49.70
C ASP A 271 20.28 16.32 -50.23
N LYS A 272 20.92 17.11 -49.36
CA LYS A 272 22.12 17.90 -49.70
C LYS A 272 23.37 17.01 -49.68
N TYR A 273 24.18 17.05 -50.74
CA TYR A 273 25.41 16.27 -50.90
C TYR A 273 26.64 17.20 -50.73
N ILE A 274 27.71 16.75 -50.06
CA ILE A 274 28.85 17.62 -49.66
C ILE A 274 30.13 17.37 -50.46
N GLU A 275 30.32 16.20 -51.08
CA GLU A 275 31.53 15.89 -51.87
C GLU A 275 31.18 15.48 -53.30
N ASN A 276 32.06 15.70 -54.28
CA ASN A 276 31.75 15.49 -55.70
C ASN A 276 31.03 14.17 -55.99
N CYS A 277 29.91 14.24 -56.72
CA CYS A 277 29.03 13.12 -57.10
C CYS A 277 29.69 12.07 -57.99
N SER A 278 30.56 11.24 -57.43
CA SER A 278 31.27 10.17 -58.17
C SER A 278 31.17 8.79 -57.53
N ASP A 279 30.62 8.65 -56.32
CA ASP A 279 30.45 7.33 -55.67
C ASP A 279 29.01 7.13 -55.11
N PRO A 280 28.17 6.24 -55.69
CA PRO A 280 26.77 6.06 -55.28
C PRO A 280 26.58 5.29 -53.95
N LEU A 281 27.66 4.77 -53.36
CA LEU A 281 27.64 3.86 -52.21
C LEU A 281 28.06 4.51 -50.88
N ALA A 282 28.46 5.77 -50.88
CA ALA A 282 28.72 6.53 -49.65
C ALA A 282 27.39 6.85 -48.92
N THR A 283 27.37 6.67 -47.60
CA THR A 283 26.19 6.74 -46.73
C THR A 283 25.44 8.06 -46.90
N ARG A 284 24.17 7.98 -47.34
CA ARG A 284 23.23 9.10 -47.30
C ARG A 284 23.02 9.50 -45.84
N GLN A 285 23.44 10.70 -45.44
CA GLN A 285 23.29 11.23 -44.07
C GLN A 285 22.38 12.46 -44.10
N ILE A 286 21.43 12.56 -43.16
CA ILE A 286 20.68 13.80 -42.90
C ILE A 286 21.65 14.79 -42.25
N TYR A 287 21.81 15.98 -42.84
CA TYR A 287 22.67 17.01 -42.26
C TYR A 287 21.86 17.97 -41.38
N PHE A 288 22.22 18.05 -40.10
CA PHE A 288 21.76 19.11 -39.19
C PHE A 288 22.73 20.30 -39.28
N TYR A 289 22.29 21.42 -39.86
CA TYR A 289 23.19 22.55 -40.12
C TYR A 289 23.64 23.25 -38.84
N ASN A 290 24.95 23.20 -38.53
CA ASN A 290 25.58 24.00 -37.47
C ASN A 290 26.40 25.15 -38.10
N GLY A 291 25.68 26.16 -38.58
CA GLY A 291 26.05 27.58 -38.60
C GLY A 291 27.36 28.11 -39.21
N THR A 292 28.30 27.32 -39.74
CA THR A 292 29.65 27.89 -40.02
C THR A 292 30.38 27.49 -41.30
N GLN A 293 29.81 26.75 -42.26
CA GLN A 293 30.53 26.46 -43.51
C GLN A 293 29.73 26.76 -44.78
N ASN A 294 30.30 27.64 -45.62
CA ASN A 294 29.93 27.87 -47.01
C ASN A 294 30.42 26.67 -47.84
N ILE A 295 29.51 25.86 -48.36
CA ILE A 295 29.83 24.75 -49.27
C ILE A 295 28.81 24.73 -50.42
N ASN A 296 29.31 24.52 -51.64
CA ASN A 296 28.55 24.35 -52.89
C ASN A 296 27.32 23.44 -52.72
N ASN A 297 26.24 23.78 -53.42
CA ASN A 297 24.91 23.21 -53.21
C ASN A 297 24.53 22.21 -54.31
N ASP A 298 25.03 20.98 -54.20
CA ASP A 298 24.60 19.86 -55.03
C ASP A 298 23.57 19.01 -54.25
N TYR A 299 22.46 18.64 -54.89
CA TYR A 299 21.37 17.87 -54.28
C TYR A 299 21.15 16.53 -54.98
N LEU A 300 20.76 15.50 -54.22
CA LEU A 300 20.39 14.18 -54.74
C LEU A 300 18.88 13.95 -54.59
N SER A 301 18.23 13.56 -55.69
CA SER A 301 16.83 13.12 -55.66
C SER A 301 16.73 11.70 -55.10
N TRP A 302 15.72 11.44 -54.26
CA TRP A 302 15.49 10.09 -53.73
C TRP A 302 15.15 9.05 -54.80
N ASN A 303 14.59 9.46 -55.96
CA ASN A 303 14.15 8.57 -57.03
C ASN A 303 15.15 8.51 -58.21
N ASN A 304 15.96 9.55 -58.43
CA ASN A 304 16.95 9.62 -59.49
C ASN A 304 18.35 9.76 -58.88
N THR A 305 19.25 8.81 -59.12
CA THR A 305 20.68 8.87 -58.73
C THR A 305 21.50 9.94 -59.48
N LYS A 306 20.84 10.94 -60.07
CA LYS A 306 21.47 12.07 -60.75
C LYS A 306 21.55 13.25 -59.80
N CYS A 307 22.74 13.79 -59.64
CA CYS A 307 22.95 15.03 -58.90
C CYS A 307 22.40 16.20 -59.69
N VAL A 308 21.70 17.09 -59.00
CA VAL A 308 21.07 18.27 -59.58
C VAL A 308 21.54 19.49 -58.81
N THR A 309 22.06 20.48 -59.54
CA THR A 309 22.48 21.76 -58.95
C THR A 309 21.28 22.68 -58.74
N THR A 310 21.36 23.59 -57.75
CA THR A 310 20.35 24.66 -57.54
C THR A 310 20.00 25.42 -58.84
N ASN A 311 20.99 25.66 -59.70
CA ASN A 311 20.79 26.34 -60.97
C ASN A 311 20.07 25.49 -62.03
N GLU A 312 20.22 24.16 -62.02
CA GLU A 312 19.49 23.25 -62.91
C GLU A 312 18.02 23.10 -62.49
N ILE A 313 17.74 23.10 -61.18
CA ILE A 313 16.38 23.13 -60.63
C ILE A 313 15.62 24.37 -61.13
N CYS A 314 16.31 25.52 -61.22
CA CYS A 314 15.72 26.77 -61.69
C CYS A 314 15.67 26.94 -63.23
N ARG A 315 16.50 26.20 -64.00
CA ARG A 315 16.60 26.36 -65.47
C ARG A 315 15.82 25.33 -66.28
N ASN A 316 15.60 24.12 -65.80
CA ASN A 316 15.02 23.06 -66.61
C ASN A 316 13.49 23.06 -66.59
N SER A 317 12.88 23.61 -67.64
CA SER A 317 11.45 23.51 -67.95
C SER A 317 10.96 22.09 -68.34
N ASN A 318 11.80 21.06 -68.22
CA ASN A 318 11.44 19.66 -68.51
C ASN A 318 10.92 18.89 -67.29
N PHE A 319 10.92 19.48 -66.09
CA PHE A 319 10.10 18.99 -64.98
C PHE A 319 8.73 19.67 -65.05
N SER A 320 7.87 19.20 -65.94
CA SER A 320 6.48 19.67 -66.06
C SER A 320 5.62 19.17 -64.89
N LEU A 321 5.83 19.72 -63.69
CA LEU A 321 5.11 19.32 -62.47
C LEU A 321 4.91 20.51 -61.51
N ILE A 322 4.28 21.64 -61.93
CA ILE A 322 3.57 22.63 -61.08
C ILE A 322 2.76 23.61 -61.99
N PRO A 323 1.52 24.04 -61.64
CA PRO A 323 0.73 24.99 -62.43
C PRO A 323 1.31 26.40 -62.40
N LYS A 324 1.22 27.11 -63.55
CA LYS A 324 1.72 28.47 -63.76
C LYS A 324 1.17 29.49 -62.74
N ALA A 325 2.02 29.98 -61.85
CA ALA A 325 1.85 31.28 -61.21
C ALA A 325 3.19 32.03 -61.17
N GLN A 326 3.30 33.02 -62.05
CA GLN A 326 4.19 34.19 -62.04
C GLN A 326 5.70 33.96 -61.82
N SER A 327 6.38 33.92 -62.95
CA SER A 327 7.80 34.20 -63.15
C SER A 327 8.22 35.54 -62.53
N HIS A 328 8.89 35.52 -61.36
CA HIS A 328 9.92 36.48 -60.91
C HIS A 328 10.44 36.05 -59.53
N ALA A 329 11.22 34.97 -59.46
CA ALA A 329 11.75 34.48 -58.18
C ALA A 329 13.09 33.75 -58.36
N CYS A 330 14.07 34.41 -58.96
CA CYS A 330 15.48 34.00 -59.00
C CYS A 330 16.37 35.25 -59.04
N LEU A 331 16.24 36.12 -58.04
CA LEU A 331 17.13 37.28 -57.86
C LEU A 331 16.99 37.71 -56.40
N TYR A 332 17.93 37.33 -55.54
CA TYR A 332 18.44 38.20 -54.48
C TYR A 332 19.70 37.61 -53.82
N GLU A 333 20.80 38.35 -53.91
CA GLU A 333 21.93 38.32 -52.98
C GLU A 333 21.57 39.16 -51.74
N ASN A 334 22.03 38.71 -50.57
CA ASN A 334 22.05 39.42 -49.27
C ASN A 334 20.76 39.44 -48.45
N ILE A 335 20.66 38.51 -47.49
CA ILE A 335 20.01 38.75 -46.19
C ILE A 335 21.02 38.46 -45.09
N HIS A 336 21.35 39.52 -44.35
CA HIS A 336 22.20 39.49 -43.17
C HIS A 336 21.43 38.94 -41.96
N ARG A 337 22.15 38.12 -41.17
CA ARG A 337 21.91 37.65 -39.80
C ARG A 337 20.63 38.14 -39.10
N SER A 338 19.75 37.20 -38.78
CA SER A 338 18.93 37.32 -37.58
C SER A 338 18.38 35.94 -37.12
N TRP A 339 18.75 35.58 -35.89
CA TRP A 339 18.15 34.59 -34.96
C TRP A 339 18.35 33.09 -35.17
N GLN A 340 18.46 32.46 -34.00
CA GLN A 340 18.91 31.11 -33.65
C GLN A 340 17.94 29.99 -34.06
N TYR A 341 18.56 28.84 -34.38
CA TYR A 341 18.09 27.45 -34.33
C TYR A 341 16.71 27.12 -34.94
N ASN A 342 16.72 26.53 -36.13
CA ASN A 342 15.83 25.42 -36.52
C ASN A 342 16.55 24.52 -37.53
N THR A 343 16.44 23.21 -37.32
CA THR A 343 16.99 22.14 -38.16
C THR A 343 16.17 22.01 -39.44
N ALA A 344 16.78 22.09 -40.62
CA ALA A 344 16.06 22.08 -41.90
C ALA A 344 16.59 21.02 -42.87
N VAL A 345 15.71 20.15 -43.35
CA VAL A 345 15.87 19.45 -44.63
C VAL A 345 15.35 20.39 -45.71
N HIS A 346 16.23 20.86 -46.60
CA HIS A 346 15.86 21.84 -47.62
C HIS A 346 15.17 21.18 -48.82
N LEU A 347 13.86 21.40 -48.97
CA LEU A 347 13.14 21.21 -50.23
C LEU A 347 13.05 22.53 -50.99
N VAL A 348 13.54 22.56 -52.23
CA VAL A 348 13.42 23.73 -53.11
C VAL A 348 12.00 23.82 -53.66
N HIS A 349 11.15 24.61 -53.01
CA HIS A 349 10.00 25.25 -53.65
C HIS A 349 10.28 26.75 -53.76
N HIS A 350 9.85 27.37 -54.87
CA HIS A 350 10.30 28.67 -55.37
C HIS A 350 10.57 29.75 -54.31
N ILE A 351 11.76 30.36 -54.46
CA ILE A 351 12.34 31.49 -53.71
C ILE A 351 11.27 32.49 -53.24
N GLY A 352 11.03 32.44 -51.93
CA GLY A 352 10.08 33.30 -51.23
C GLY A 352 9.52 32.63 -49.97
N ASN A 353 9.27 31.32 -50.01
CA ASN A 353 8.65 30.59 -48.91
C ASN A 353 9.35 29.24 -48.70
N LEU A 354 10.31 29.20 -47.77
CA LEU A 354 10.91 27.95 -47.31
C LEU A 354 9.81 27.13 -46.63
N CYS A 355 9.66 25.87 -47.05
CA CYS A 355 8.84 24.98 -46.27
C CYS A 355 9.57 24.56 -45.02
N TYR A 356 8.98 24.82 -43.87
CA TYR A 356 9.45 24.27 -42.62
C TYR A 356 8.53 23.12 -42.27
N PHE A 357 9.13 21.93 -42.18
CA PHE A 357 8.49 20.86 -41.44
C PHE A 357 8.47 21.30 -39.99
N ASN A 358 7.31 21.18 -39.35
CA ASN A 358 7.04 21.72 -38.03
C ASN A 358 7.72 20.87 -36.94
N ALA A 359 9.05 20.77 -36.98
CA ALA A 359 9.84 20.32 -35.85
C ALA A 359 9.80 21.45 -34.80
N LYS A 360 8.74 21.49 -34.00
CA LYS A 360 8.68 22.37 -32.83
C LYS A 360 9.79 21.95 -31.88
N ARG A 361 10.95 22.59 -31.98
CA ARG A 361 11.97 22.58 -30.92
C ARG A 361 11.43 23.44 -29.78
N SER A 362 10.54 22.88 -28.97
CA SER A 362 10.40 23.39 -27.62
C SER A 362 11.50 22.76 -26.78
N ASP A 363 12.18 23.55 -25.96
CA ASP A 363 13.00 23.10 -24.83
C ASP A 363 12.23 22.25 -23.79
N GLN A 364 11.06 21.71 -24.16
CA GLN A 364 10.52 20.52 -23.50
C GLN A 364 11.39 19.36 -23.95
N LYS A 365 12.34 18.95 -23.09
CA LYS A 365 12.79 17.56 -23.01
C LYS A 365 11.65 16.68 -23.50
N PHE A 366 11.88 15.87 -24.54
CA PHE A 366 10.92 14.88 -25.05
C PHE A 366 10.14 14.37 -23.84
N THR A 367 8.86 14.71 -23.73
CA THR A 367 8.09 14.32 -22.55
C THR A 367 8.13 12.81 -22.55
N ASP A 368 8.95 12.24 -21.67
CA ASP A 368 9.31 10.84 -21.62
C ASP A 368 8.08 9.98 -21.96
N LEU A 369 8.05 9.45 -23.18
CA LEU A 369 6.94 8.63 -23.66
C LEU A 369 7.15 7.23 -23.08
N PHE A 370 6.80 7.06 -21.81
CA PHE A 370 7.09 5.83 -21.08
C PHE A 370 6.37 4.58 -21.63
N PHE A 371 5.24 4.74 -22.35
CA PHE A 371 4.47 3.65 -22.95
C PHE A 371 3.37 4.17 -23.91
N LYS A 372 3.31 3.72 -25.17
CA LYS A 372 2.23 4.09 -26.13
C LYS A 372 1.22 2.94 -26.22
N ALA A 373 -0.06 3.23 -25.97
CA ALA A 373 -1.16 2.25 -26.03
C ALA A 373 -1.76 2.04 -27.42
N ILE A 374 -1.21 2.70 -28.44
CA ILE A 374 -1.75 2.75 -29.80
C ILE A 374 -1.18 1.56 -30.57
N GLN A 375 -2.06 0.75 -31.19
CA GLN A 375 -1.82 -0.44 -32.04
C GLN A 375 -1.86 -1.84 -31.39
N PHE A 376 -2.24 -1.99 -30.11
CA PHE A 376 -2.23 -3.30 -29.45
C PHE A 376 -3.21 -4.36 -29.98
N GLY A 377 -4.18 -3.96 -30.81
CA GLY A 377 -5.18 -4.86 -31.40
C GLY A 377 -6.22 -5.35 -30.41
N ASP A 378 -7.49 -5.28 -30.80
CA ASP A 378 -8.60 -5.75 -29.98
C ASP A 378 -8.65 -7.29 -29.88
N PHE A 379 -8.68 -7.81 -28.66
CA PHE A 379 -9.05 -9.19 -28.34
C PHE A 379 -10.06 -9.16 -27.18
N PRO A 380 -11.34 -9.61 -27.29
CA PRO A 380 -12.14 -10.11 -28.42
C PRO A 380 -13.08 -9.03 -29.05
N PRO A 381 -13.69 -9.29 -30.22
CA PRO A 381 -14.47 -8.28 -30.95
C PRO A 381 -15.92 -8.20 -30.43
N ILE A 382 -16.44 -6.98 -30.29
CA ILE A 382 -17.89 -6.75 -30.24
C ILE A 382 -18.21 -5.63 -31.25
N ASN A 383 -18.86 -6.03 -32.34
CA ASN A 383 -19.56 -5.13 -33.25
C ASN A 383 -20.53 -4.26 -32.45
N THR A 384 -20.40 -2.94 -32.52
CA THR A 384 -21.53 -2.01 -32.44
C THR A 384 -21.07 -0.62 -32.86
N ASN A 385 -21.66 -0.15 -33.97
CA ASN A 385 -21.56 1.22 -34.45
C ASN A 385 -22.28 2.14 -33.47
N HIS A 386 -21.55 2.90 -32.66
CA HIS A 386 -22.12 4.08 -32.01
C HIS A 386 -21.10 5.21 -31.95
N SER A 387 -21.53 6.35 -32.50
CA SER A 387 -20.84 7.62 -32.52
C SER A 387 -20.64 8.18 -31.10
N ILE A 388 -19.42 8.61 -30.82
CA ILE A 388 -19.03 9.29 -29.58
C ILE A 388 -19.67 10.69 -29.56
N PRO A 389 -20.25 11.15 -28.45
CA PRO A 389 -20.66 12.54 -28.30
C PRO A 389 -19.42 13.43 -28.10
N ASN A 390 -19.28 14.44 -28.96
CA ASN A 390 -18.32 15.52 -28.77
C ASN A 390 -18.54 16.20 -27.42
N ILE A 391 -17.64 15.99 -26.48
CA ILE A 391 -17.55 16.78 -25.26
C ILE A 391 -17.05 18.17 -25.66
N SER A 392 -17.97 19.13 -25.68
CA SER A 392 -17.67 20.53 -25.84
C SER A 392 -16.73 20.97 -24.73
N LYS A 393 -15.50 21.35 -25.10
CA LYS A 393 -14.64 22.17 -24.24
C LYS A 393 -15.39 23.48 -24.02
N HIS A 394 -15.98 23.64 -22.83
CA HIS A 394 -16.46 24.93 -22.39
C HIS A 394 -15.24 25.85 -22.30
N ASN A 395 -15.17 26.80 -23.23
CA ASN A 395 -14.28 27.94 -23.16
C ASN A 395 -14.59 28.69 -21.86
N GLN A 396 -13.75 28.50 -20.85
CA GLN A 396 -13.71 29.41 -19.71
C GLN A 396 -13.10 30.71 -20.21
N GLU A 397 -13.97 31.64 -20.62
CA GLU A 397 -13.60 33.04 -20.74
C GLU A 397 -13.01 33.49 -19.41
N LYS A 398 -11.71 33.80 -19.40
CA LYS A 398 -11.09 34.53 -18.30
C LYS A 398 -11.86 35.84 -18.14
N ARG A 399 -12.71 35.93 -17.12
CA ARG A 399 -13.33 37.19 -16.71
C ARG A 399 -12.21 38.20 -16.43
N LEU A 400 -12.13 39.21 -17.29
CA LEU A 400 -11.27 40.38 -17.10
C LEU A 400 -11.66 41.04 -15.78
N ILE A 401 -10.79 40.91 -14.78
CA ILE A 401 -10.88 41.70 -13.55
C ILE A 401 -10.61 43.16 -13.96
N PRO A 402 -11.53 44.11 -13.68
CA PRO A 402 -11.29 45.51 -14.01
C PRO A 402 -10.04 45.99 -13.28
N LYS A 403 -9.17 46.72 -14.01
CA LYS A 403 -7.97 47.36 -13.46
C LYS A 403 -8.37 48.26 -12.29
N THR A 404 -8.14 47.77 -11.07
CA THR A 404 -8.31 48.52 -9.84
C THR A 404 -7.06 49.36 -9.60
N ASP A 405 -7.26 50.56 -9.04
CA ASP A 405 -6.23 51.58 -8.83
C ASP A 405 -5.08 51.01 -7.96
N PRO A 406 -3.81 50.98 -8.43
CA PRO A 406 -2.70 50.34 -7.70
C PRO A 406 -2.44 50.96 -6.32
N ASN A 407 -2.79 52.24 -6.13
CA ASN A 407 -2.72 52.92 -4.83
C ASN A 407 -3.74 52.37 -3.82
N PHE A 408 -4.86 51.79 -4.26
CA PHE A 408 -5.84 51.16 -3.39
C PHE A 408 -5.38 49.76 -2.92
N ILE A 409 -4.63 49.04 -3.78
CA ILE A 409 -4.07 47.72 -3.48
C ILE A 409 -2.89 47.84 -2.49
N SER A 410 -2.04 48.88 -2.62
CA SER A 410 -0.86 49.05 -1.76
C SER A 410 -1.15 49.48 -0.32
N TYR A 411 -2.30 50.13 -0.04
CA TYR A 411 -2.62 50.70 1.28
C TYR A 411 -2.62 49.67 2.42
N CYS A 412 -3.01 48.43 2.13
CA CYS A 412 -3.11 47.36 3.13
C CYS A 412 -1.97 46.33 3.06
N HIS A 413 -0.87 46.65 2.37
CA HIS A 413 0.24 45.73 2.11
C HIS A 413 -0.23 44.36 1.60
N ARG A 414 -0.34 43.37 2.49
CA ARG A 414 -0.77 41.98 2.19
C ARG A 414 -2.23 41.69 2.56
N GLY A 415 -2.97 42.71 3.01
CA GLY A 415 -4.39 42.64 3.33
C GLY A 415 -5.27 43.32 2.29
N ILE A 416 -6.58 43.28 2.53
CA ILE A 416 -7.59 43.81 1.61
C ILE A 416 -8.08 45.16 2.13
N ALA A 417 -7.95 46.20 1.31
CA ALA A 417 -8.52 47.51 1.60
C ALA A 417 -10.03 47.50 1.42
N VAL A 418 -10.77 47.90 2.45
CA VAL A 418 -12.22 48.03 2.46
C VAL A 418 -12.60 49.43 2.91
N LEU A 419 -13.63 50.00 2.30
CA LEU A 419 -14.17 51.28 2.69
C LEU A 419 -15.24 51.08 3.78
N HIS A 420 -14.98 51.63 4.96
CA HIS A 420 -15.90 51.56 6.09
C HIS A 420 -16.76 52.84 6.16
N SER A 421 -18.07 52.63 6.06
CA SER A 421 -19.17 53.59 6.22
C SER A 421 -19.17 54.81 5.28
N ILE A 422 -20.22 55.63 5.41
CA ILE A 422 -20.60 56.83 4.64
C ILE A 422 -19.43 57.84 4.50
N ASN A 423 -18.46 57.81 5.42
CA ASN A 423 -17.28 58.70 5.42
C ASN A 423 -16.09 58.19 4.57
N GLN A 424 -16.23 57.08 3.84
CA GLN A 424 -15.17 56.50 2.98
C GLN A 424 -13.82 56.25 3.68
N THR A 425 -13.83 55.91 4.98
CA THR A 425 -12.58 55.61 5.69
C THR A 425 -11.98 54.28 5.22
N LYS A 426 -10.70 54.27 4.85
CA LYS A 426 -9.99 53.07 4.38
C LYS A 426 -9.57 52.22 5.58
N ILE A 427 -10.14 51.02 5.70
CA ILE A 427 -9.80 50.02 6.72
C ILE A 427 -9.20 48.79 6.03
N CYS A 428 -8.18 48.21 6.64
CA CYS A 428 -7.54 47.00 6.13
C CYS A 428 -8.06 45.75 6.83
N LEU A 429 -8.52 44.78 6.04
CA LEU A 429 -8.78 43.43 6.50
C LEU A 429 -7.50 42.60 6.35
N CYS A 430 -6.87 42.29 7.47
CA CYS A 430 -5.62 41.55 7.49
C CYS A 430 -5.85 40.04 7.49
N PRO A 431 -5.09 39.28 6.68
CA PRO A 431 -5.09 37.83 6.81
C PRO A 431 -4.52 37.43 8.18
N PRO A 432 -4.84 36.24 8.71
CA PRO A 432 -4.44 35.80 10.06
C PRO A 432 -2.92 35.81 10.31
N ASN A 433 -2.16 35.75 9.22
CA ASN A 433 -0.70 35.79 9.18
C ASN A 433 -0.11 37.19 9.46
N TYR A 434 -0.92 38.25 9.41
CA TYR A 434 -0.51 39.64 9.59
C TYR A 434 -1.48 40.38 10.51
N PHE A 435 -1.01 41.46 11.14
CA PHE A 435 -1.81 42.32 12.00
C PHE A 435 -1.34 43.77 11.93
N GLY A 436 -2.11 44.68 12.52
CA GLY A 436 -1.90 46.13 12.45
C GLY A 436 -2.94 46.83 11.57
N SER A 437 -2.98 48.15 11.64
CA SER A 437 -3.95 48.99 10.91
C SER A 437 -3.83 48.89 9.39
N GLN A 438 -2.66 48.51 8.88
CA GLN A 438 -2.36 48.33 7.46
C GLN A 438 -1.76 46.95 7.15
N CYS A 439 -1.95 45.97 8.05
CA CYS A 439 -1.39 44.62 7.93
C CYS A 439 0.14 44.58 7.79
N GLN A 440 0.81 45.54 8.44
CA GLN A 440 2.25 45.76 8.35
C GLN A 440 3.08 44.79 9.21
N TRP A 441 2.50 44.19 10.24
CA TRP A 441 3.21 43.32 11.17
C TRP A 441 2.91 41.85 10.90
N GLN A 442 3.95 41.01 10.87
CA GLN A 442 3.77 39.56 10.74
C GLN A 442 3.38 38.95 12.09
N ASN A 443 2.32 38.15 12.10
CA ASN A 443 1.83 37.49 13.31
C ASN A 443 2.74 36.31 13.69
N GLN A 444 3.03 36.18 14.98
CA GLN A 444 3.75 35.03 15.52
C GLN A 444 2.83 33.81 15.54
N ARG A 445 3.29 32.68 14.97
CA ARG A 445 2.43 31.52 14.73
C ARG A 445 3.20 30.21 14.63
N ILE A 446 2.46 29.12 14.60
CA ILE A 446 2.98 27.79 14.28
C ILE A 446 2.46 27.40 12.91
N SER A 447 3.37 26.98 12.04
CA SER A 447 3.10 26.41 10.73
C SER A 447 3.29 24.89 10.84
N LEU A 448 2.18 24.16 10.92
CA LEU A 448 2.16 22.72 11.12
C LEU A 448 1.81 22.01 9.80
N THR A 449 2.66 21.11 9.34
CA THR A 449 2.37 20.22 8.22
C THR A 449 2.14 18.81 8.74
N LEU A 450 0.93 18.29 8.56
CA LEU A 450 0.53 16.95 8.99
C LEU A 450 0.26 16.03 7.81
N GLN A 451 0.67 14.77 7.95
CA GLN A 451 0.21 13.68 7.10
C GLN A 451 -0.32 12.55 7.98
N PHE A 452 -1.54 12.09 7.73
CA PHE A 452 -2.13 10.97 8.45
C PHE A 452 -1.91 9.66 7.68
N LEU A 453 -1.49 8.63 8.39
CA LEU A 453 -1.35 7.27 7.88
C LEU A 453 -2.43 6.36 8.49
N TRP A 454 -3.20 5.71 7.63
CA TRP A 454 -4.18 4.69 8.00
C TRP A 454 -3.68 3.31 7.53
N ARG A 455 -3.61 2.33 8.44
CA ARG A 455 -3.01 1.01 8.15
C ARG A 455 -3.93 -0.19 8.47
N SER A 456 -5.24 0.04 8.63
CA SER A 456 -6.22 -0.98 9.05
C SER A 456 -6.81 -1.80 7.91
N THR A 457 -7.14 -3.06 8.20
CA THR A 457 -7.98 -3.95 7.36
C THR A 457 -9.47 -3.62 7.40
N ALA A 458 -9.93 -2.93 8.45
CA ALA A 458 -11.34 -2.74 8.72
C ALA A 458 -11.83 -1.43 8.10
N SER A 459 -12.47 -1.56 6.93
CA SER A 459 -13.31 -0.57 6.26
C SER A 459 -12.70 0.83 6.08
N ILE A 460 -12.32 1.15 4.85
CA ILE A 460 -11.88 2.50 4.39
C ILE A 460 -13.02 3.55 4.45
N THR A 461 -14.22 3.13 4.88
CA THR A 461 -15.43 3.96 4.95
C THR A 461 -15.52 4.85 6.18
N VAL A 462 -14.58 4.70 7.14
CA VAL A 462 -14.56 5.52 8.34
C VAL A 462 -14.07 6.92 8.00
N ILE A 463 -14.80 7.93 8.48
CA ILE A 463 -14.51 9.34 8.24
C ILE A 463 -14.08 9.93 9.58
N PHE A 464 -12.90 10.53 9.60
CA PHE A 464 -12.34 11.09 10.82
C PHE A 464 -12.45 12.62 10.84
N GLN A 465 -12.63 13.16 12.04
CA GLN A 465 -12.49 14.57 12.32
C GLN A 465 -11.32 14.76 13.29
N ALA A 466 -10.28 15.44 12.84
CA ALA A 466 -9.12 15.80 13.66
C ALA A 466 -9.28 17.23 14.19
N ILE A 467 -9.09 17.40 15.49
CA ILE A 467 -9.12 18.69 16.19
C ILE A 467 -7.71 18.99 16.67
N ILE A 468 -7.12 20.04 16.11
CA ILE A 468 -5.74 20.44 16.37
C ILE A 468 -5.77 21.70 17.24
N MET A 469 -5.20 21.62 18.43
CA MET A 469 -5.26 22.67 19.44
C MET A 469 -3.89 22.94 20.06
N LEU A 470 -3.68 24.18 20.49
CA LEU A 470 -2.55 24.55 21.33
C LEU A 470 -2.91 24.34 22.80
N ILE A 471 -2.00 23.71 23.55
CA ILE A 471 -2.10 23.55 24.99
C ILE A 471 -0.90 24.21 25.67
N ASP A 472 -1.12 24.79 26.86
CA ASP A 472 -0.05 25.35 27.68
C ASP A 472 0.64 24.27 28.56
N GLU A 473 1.64 24.66 29.36
CA GLU A 473 2.34 23.79 30.32
C GLU A 473 1.40 23.11 31.33
N ASN A 474 0.27 23.77 31.63
CA ASN A 474 -0.74 23.27 32.54
C ASN A 474 -1.83 22.47 31.81
N GLY A 475 -1.67 22.16 30.52
CA GLY A 475 -2.63 21.41 29.72
C GLY A 475 -3.96 22.14 29.45
N GLN A 476 -4.04 23.45 29.66
CA GLN A 476 -5.20 24.26 29.30
C GLN A 476 -5.20 24.54 27.79
N ILE A 477 -6.40 24.47 27.21
CA ILE A 477 -6.61 24.59 25.76
C ILE A 477 -6.68 26.07 25.39
N ALA A 478 -5.87 26.49 24.42
CA ALA A 478 -5.92 27.82 23.83
C ALA A 478 -7.21 27.99 22.99
N PRO A 479 -7.74 29.22 22.88
CA PRO A 479 -9.01 29.47 22.19
C PRO A 479 -8.95 29.23 20.68
N ASN A 480 -7.77 29.34 20.05
CA ASN A 480 -7.59 29.10 18.62
C ASN A 480 -7.30 27.62 18.38
N PHE A 481 -8.17 26.97 17.61
CA PHE A 481 -8.04 25.58 17.19
C PHE A 481 -8.38 25.46 15.71
N GLU A 482 -7.92 24.37 15.10
CA GLU A 482 -8.19 24.04 13.71
C GLU A 482 -8.85 22.67 13.62
N GLN A 483 -9.77 22.49 12.68
CA GLN A 483 -10.45 21.22 12.45
C GLN A 483 -10.20 20.73 11.03
N ILE A 484 -10.03 19.43 10.85
CA ILE A 484 -9.83 18.80 9.55
C ILE A 484 -10.72 17.58 9.46
N THR A 485 -11.35 17.37 8.29
CA THR A 485 -11.99 16.10 7.96
C THR A 485 -11.02 15.26 7.15
N TYR A 486 -10.61 14.12 7.70
CA TYR A 486 -9.70 13.17 7.05
C TYR A 486 -10.45 11.91 6.65
N MET A 487 -10.33 11.53 5.38
CA MET A 487 -10.90 10.30 4.83
C MET A 487 -9.80 9.43 4.21
N PRO A 488 -9.56 8.20 4.71
CA PRO A 488 -8.47 7.35 4.23
C PRO A 488 -8.47 7.08 2.71
N SER A 489 -9.64 6.93 2.08
CA SER A 489 -9.75 6.70 0.62
C SER A 489 -9.36 7.88 -0.27
N ARG A 490 -9.46 9.11 0.26
CA ARG A 490 -9.25 10.35 -0.52
C ARG A 490 -7.97 11.07 -0.10
N ASP A 491 -7.70 11.09 1.20
CA ASP A 491 -6.75 12.01 1.82
C ASP A 491 -5.43 11.35 2.23
N CYS A 492 -5.24 10.06 1.95
CA CYS A 492 -4.02 9.29 2.27
C CYS A 492 -2.70 9.98 1.88
N ASP A 493 -2.65 10.54 0.66
CA ASP A 493 -1.45 11.21 0.12
C ASP A 493 -1.46 12.74 0.37
N THR A 494 -2.50 13.25 1.05
CA THR A 494 -2.64 14.70 1.28
C THR A 494 -1.79 15.16 2.46
N LYS A 495 -1.08 16.27 2.25
CA LYS A 495 -0.31 16.98 3.28
C LYS A 495 -1.12 18.19 3.74
N PHE A 496 -1.59 18.16 4.98
CA PHE A 496 -2.38 19.24 5.56
C PHE A 496 -1.47 20.33 6.12
N ASN A 497 -1.55 21.54 5.58
CA ASN A 497 -0.82 22.70 6.08
C ASN A 497 -1.74 23.57 6.94
N ILE A 498 -1.44 23.66 8.23
CA ILE A 498 -2.27 24.29 9.26
C ILE A 498 -1.48 25.43 9.92
N TYR A 499 -2.16 26.54 10.21
CA TYR A 499 -1.58 27.65 10.97
C TYR A 499 -2.27 27.80 12.32
N LEU A 500 -1.54 27.61 13.42
CA LEU A 500 -2.04 27.84 14.77
C LEU A 500 -1.53 29.18 15.31
N LEU A 501 -2.43 30.00 15.83
CA LEU A 501 -2.11 31.33 16.37
C LEU A 501 -2.06 31.31 17.89
N TYR A 502 -1.03 31.92 18.46
CA TYR A 502 -0.93 32.13 19.91
C TYR A 502 -2.06 33.03 20.43
N PRO A 503 -2.50 32.85 21.69
CA PRO A 503 -3.60 33.64 22.27
C PRO A 503 -3.23 35.13 22.41
N ASN A 504 -1.98 35.41 22.78
CA ASN A 504 -1.47 36.77 22.98
C ASN A 504 -0.59 37.20 21.81
N ARG A 505 -0.67 38.48 21.43
CA ARG A 505 0.15 39.11 20.39
C ARG A 505 0.84 40.35 21.00
N PRO A 506 2.16 40.33 21.25
CA PRO A 506 3.12 39.24 21.03
C PRO A 506 2.93 38.07 22.00
N LYS A 507 3.50 36.91 21.64
CA LYS A 507 3.51 35.69 22.45
C LYS A 507 4.17 35.96 23.80
N ASN A 508 3.59 35.44 24.88
CA ASN A 508 4.22 35.46 26.19
C ASN A 508 5.35 34.41 26.25
N LEU A 509 6.59 34.86 26.42
CA LEU A 509 7.78 34.00 26.49
C LEU A 509 7.85 33.16 27.77
N SER A 510 7.07 33.51 28.81
CA SER A 510 7.05 32.77 30.08
C SER A 510 6.23 31.48 30.03
N HIS A 511 5.40 31.28 29.00
CA HIS A 511 4.60 30.08 28.83
C HIS A 511 5.14 29.23 27.68
N ASN A 512 5.44 27.96 27.97
CA ASN A 512 5.63 26.98 26.91
C ASN A 512 4.28 26.46 26.40
N TYR A 513 4.23 26.25 25.09
CA TYR A 513 3.07 25.72 24.40
C TYR A 513 3.47 24.40 23.73
N SER A 514 2.50 23.51 23.61
CA SER A 514 2.60 22.26 22.85
C SER A 514 1.32 22.06 22.04
N ILE A 515 1.36 21.15 21.07
CA ILE A 515 0.22 20.89 20.18
C ILE A 515 -0.41 19.57 20.60
N ARG A 516 -1.71 19.58 20.80
CA ARG A 516 -2.53 18.38 21.02
C ARG A 516 -3.45 18.17 19.82
N ILE A 517 -3.57 16.93 19.37
CA ILE A 517 -4.40 16.57 18.21
C ILE A 517 -5.33 15.44 18.64
N ASP A 518 -6.63 15.71 18.69
CA ASP A 518 -7.65 14.73 19.08
C ASP A 518 -8.42 14.24 17.84
N LEU A 519 -8.65 12.93 17.71
CA LEU A 519 -9.32 12.31 16.57
C LEU A 519 -10.68 11.74 16.98
N PHE A 520 -11.71 12.05 16.20
CA PHE A 520 -13.08 11.55 16.37
C PHE A 520 -13.58 10.85 15.10
N GLU A 521 -14.40 9.81 15.28
CA GLU A 521 -15.20 9.23 14.20
C GLU A 521 -16.39 10.16 13.88
N LYS A 522 -16.46 10.73 12.68
CA LYS A 522 -17.42 11.80 12.32
C LYS A 522 -18.89 11.33 12.22
N THR A 523 -19.12 10.05 11.99
CA THR A 523 -20.48 9.44 11.87
C THR A 523 -21.16 9.31 13.23
N ASN A 524 -20.47 8.72 14.20
CA ASN A 524 -21.00 8.42 15.55
C ASN A 524 -20.51 9.39 16.63
N LEU A 525 -19.57 10.28 16.30
CA LEU A 525 -18.88 11.19 17.23
C LEU A 525 -18.12 10.46 18.36
N ASN A 526 -17.70 9.22 18.10
CA ASN A 526 -16.90 8.45 19.04
C ASN A 526 -15.45 8.97 19.07
N TYR A 527 -14.90 9.10 20.27
CA TYR A 527 -13.49 9.43 20.47
C TYR A 527 -12.59 8.26 20.03
N TRP A 528 -11.56 8.54 19.23
CA TRP A 528 -10.66 7.51 18.71
C TRP A 528 -9.30 7.51 19.43
N SER A 529 -8.56 8.61 19.36
CA SER A 529 -7.20 8.72 19.90
C SER A 529 -6.65 10.16 19.94
N SER A 530 -5.47 10.37 20.55
CA SER A 530 -4.78 11.68 20.54
C SER A 530 -3.26 11.61 20.47
N TRP A 531 -2.65 12.68 19.96
CA TRP A 531 -1.19 12.90 19.83
C TRP A 531 -0.74 14.18 20.53
N TYR A 532 0.51 14.18 20.99
CA TYR A 532 1.18 15.31 21.65
C TYR A 532 2.46 15.70 20.92
N LEU A 533 2.56 16.92 20.37
CA LEU A 533 3.77 17.41 19.69
C LEU A 533 4.42 18.57 20.47
N PRO A 534 5.68 18.43 20.92
CA PRO A 534 6.38 19.50 21.62
C PRO A 534 6.86 20.61 20.65
N ILE A 535 6.94 21.84 21.14
CA ILE A 535 7.51 22.98 20.41
C ILE A 535 8.89 23.29 20.99
N SER A 536 9.96 22.87 20.31
CA SER A 536 11.33 22.97 20.82
C SER A 536 11.90 24.40 20.85
N PHE A 537 11.50 25.26 19.89
CA PHE A 537 12.10 26.58 19.68
C PHE A 537 11.08 27.70 19.96
N SER A 538 10.74 27.90 21.22
CA SER A 538 9.69 28.85 21.64
C SER A 538 10.00 30.33 21.31
N PHE A 539 11.27 30.69 21.10
CA PHE A 539 11.71 32.05 20.74
C PHE A 539 11.44 32.42 19.27
N LEU A 540 11.28 31.43 18.37
CA LEU A 540 11.06 31.72 16.96
C LEU A 540 9.69 32.36 16.73
N PRO A 541 9.61 33.44 15.92
CA PRO A 541 8.33 34.08 15.62
C PRO A 541 7.42 33.15 14.80
N VAL A 542 8.00 32.28 13.96
CA VAL A 542 7.26 31.25 13.22
C VAL A 542 7.93 29.90 13.43
N ASN A 543 7.25 28.99 14.12
CA ASN A 543 7.70 27.61 14.30
C ASN A 543 7.14 26.73 13.18
N ARG A 544 8.02 26.12 12.38
CA ARG A 544 7.63 25.14 11.36
C ARG A 544 7.81 23.73 11.91
N ILE A 545 6.71 22.98 12.01
CA ILE A 545 6.71 21.59 12.51
C ILE A 545 6.11 20.71 11.42
N VAL A 546 6.81 19.62 11.09
CA VAL A 546 6.34 18.61 10.13
C VAL A 546 6.23 17.29 10.88
N SER A 547 5.07 16.65 10.82
CA SER A 547 4.84 15.37 11.50
C SER A 547 3.94 14.44 10.70
N GLN A 548 4.31 13.17 10.67
CA GLN A 548 3.48 12.09 10.13
C GLN A 548 2.85 11.31 11.29
N LEU A 549 1.52 11.19 11.32
CA LEU A 549 0.75 10.61 12.43
C LEU A 549 0.11 9.29 12.01
N LEU A 550 0.36 8.23 12.77
CA LEU A 550 -0.25 6.92 12.57
C LEU A 550 -1.57 6.81 13.32
N ILE A 551 -2.67 6.52 12.61
CA ILE A 551 -3.99 6.25 13.20
C ILE A 551 -4.10 4.76 13.57
N PRO A 552 -4.47 4.40 14.82
CA PRO A 552 -4.58 3.02 15.26
C PRO A 552 -5.87 2.34 14.75
N ASP A 553 -5.81 1.02 14.53
CA ASP A 553 -6.93 0.20 14.02
C ASP A 553 -8.10 0.04 15.01
N ILE A 554 -7.81 0.08 16.31
CA ILE A 554 -8.78 -0.13 17.38
C ILE A 554 -8.82 1.13 18.24
N GLN A 555 -10.02 1.54 18.65
CA GLN A 555 -10.20 2.59 19.65
C GLN A 555 -9.38 2.28 20.91
N GLN A 556 -8.61 3.25 21.37
CA GLN A 556 -7.70 3.04 22.48
C GLN A 556 -8.49 2.82 23.77
N THR A 557 -8.34 1.63 24.37
CA THR A 557 -9.02 1.22 25.62
C THR A 557 -8.03 0.93 26.76
N THR A 558 -6.79 1.41 26.66
CA THR A 558 -5.77 1.15 27.67
C THR A 558 -5.98 2.04 28.90
N SER A 559 -6.23 1.41 30.04
CA SER A 559 -6.35 2.09 31.33
C SER A 559 -4.99 2.57 31.83
N CYS A 560 -4.93 3.83 32.28
CA CYS A 560 -3.75 4.43 32.89
C CYS A 560 -4.01 4.89 34.32
N SER A 561 -2.94 5.19 35.06
CA SER A 561 -2.95 5.46 36.51
C SER A 561 -3.19 6.92 36.90
N LEU A 562 -3.42 7.83 35.95
CA LEU A 562 -3.71 9.25 36.24
C LEU A 562 -5.12 9.38 36.84
N SER A 563 -5.26 10.10 37.96
CA SER A 563 -6.57 10.36 38.58
C SER A 563 -7.31 11.49 37.85
N CYS A 564 -8.36 11.13 37.12
CA CYS A 564 -9.16 12.04 36.28
C CYS A 564 -10.50 12.48 36.92
N GLY A 565 -10.59 12.42 38.25
CA GLY A 565 -11.84 12.70 38.96
C GLY A 565 -12.98 11.73 38.63
N LYS A 566 -14.21 12.07 39.04
CA LYS A 566 -15.43 11.26 38.76
C LYS A 566 -15.98 11.48 37.34
N HIS A 567 -15.56 12.53 36.67
CA HIS A 567 -16.11 13.00 35.39
C HIS A 567 -15.14 12.85 34.22
N GLY A 568 -14.10 12.04 34.36
CA GLY A 568 -13.12 11.81 33.30
C GLY A 568 -12.54 10.40 33.31
N LYS A 569 -12.02 10.00 32.15
CA LYS A 569 -11.28 8.74 31.95
C LYS A 569 -9.83 9.06 31.62
N CYS A 570 -8.92 8.31 32.20
CA CYS A 570 -7.50 8.43 31.89
C CYS A 570 -7.22 7.83 30.50
N MET A 571 -6.51 8.59 29.66
CA MET A 571 -6.09 8.20 28.33
C MET A 571 -4.59 8.46 28.13
N GLN A 572 -3.98 7.79 27.16
CA GLN A 572 -2.54 7.85 26.88
C GLN A 572 -2.30 8.35 25.46
N TYR A 573 -1.30 9.21 25.25
CA TYR A 573 -0.95 9.68 23.90
C TYR A 573 -0.30 8.56 23.07
N ILE A 574 -0.63 8.48 21.77
CA ILE A 574 -0.11 7.42 20.88
C ILE A 574 1.40 7.53 20.70
N ASN A 575 1.88 8.73 20.40
CA ASN A 575 3.28 8.95 20.03
C ASN A 575 4.23 8.97 21.22
N ASN A 576 3.73 9.23 22.44
CA ASN A 576 4.53 9.18 23.64
C ASN A 576 3.81 8.41 24.75
N LYS A 577 4.22 7.15 24.94
CA LYS A 577 3.65 6.24 25.93
C LYS A 577 3.86 6.69 27.39
N SER A 578 4.75 7.64 27.66
CA SER A 578 4.98 8.15 29.02
C SER A 578 3.99 9.25 29.45
N LEU A 579 3.30 9.88 28.49
CA LEU A 579 2.40 10.99 28.76
C LEU A 579 0.93 10.53 28.77
N PHE A 580 0.20 10.99 29.79
CA PHE A 580 -1.21 10.69 30.01
C PHE A 580 -2.01 11.99 30.11
N TYR A 581 -3.29 11.93 29.75
CA TYR A 581 -4.23 13.04 29.89
C TYR A 581 -5.61 12.53 30.28
N CYS A 582 -6.46 13.42 30.80
CA CYS A 582 -7.83 13.10 31.14
C CYS A 582 -8.77 13.46 29.99
N GLN A 583 -9.55 12.47 29.53
CA GLN A 583 -10.69 12.69 28.66
C GLN A 583 -11.92 12.95 29.52
N CYS A 584 -12.46 14.16 29.44
CA CYS A 584 -13.61 14.57 30.23
C CYS A 584 -14.93 14.14 29.59
N ASN A 585 -15.92 13.88 30.44
CA ASN A 585 -17.29 13.70 30.02
C ASN A 585 -17.87 15.06 29.58
N GLN A 586 -18.89 15.01 28.71
CA GLN A 586 -19.54 16.22 28.19
C GLN A 586 -20.02 17.15 29.32
N GLY A 587 -19.73 18.44 29.19
CA GLY A 587 -20.05 19.47 30.20
C GLY A 587 -18.97 19.67 31.26
N TYR A 588 -17.87 18.90 31.23
CA TYR A 588 -16.71 19.09 32.10
C TYR A 588 -15.43 19.30 31.29
N TYR A 589 -14.53 20.15 31.79
CA TYR A 589 -13.24 20.44 31.16
C TYR A 589 -12.13 20.67 32.21
N GLY A 590 -10.90 20.81 31.74
CA GLY A 590 -9.71 20.98 32.57
C GLY A 590 -8.89 19.70 32.71
N THR A 591 -7.68 19.81 33.23
CA THR A 591 -6.71 18.69 33.30
C THR A 591 -7.18 17.49 34.11
N ARG A 592 -8.06 17.71 35.08
CA ARG A 592 -8.67 16.66 35.92
C ARG A 592 -10.20 16.58 35.77
N CYS A 593 -10.77 17.24 34.76
CA CYS A 593 -12.21 17.25 34.51
C CYS A 593 -13.07 17.75 35.69
N GLU A 594 -12.57 18.76 36.41
CA GLU A 594 -13.21 19.29 37.62
C GLU A 594 -14.13 20.49 37.32
N MET A 595 -13.88 21.22 36.24
CA MET A 595 -14.63 22.44 35.93
C MET A 595 -15.85 22.11 35.06
N SER A 596 -17.03 22.52 35.50
CA SER A 596 -18.25 22.42 34.69
C SER A 596 -18.42 23.62 33.76
N TYR A 597 -19.02 23.42 32.59
CA TYR A 597 -19.37 24.50 31.67
C TYR A 597 -20.68 24.21 30.94
N GLU A 598 -21.34 25.28 30.49
CA GLU A 598 -22.53 25.17 29.64
C GLU A 598 -22.14 25.03 28.17
N CYS A 599 -22.70 24.03 27.50
CA CYS A 599 -22.37 23.74 26.12
C CYS A 599 -23.27 24.52 25.15
N ASN A 600 -22.66 25.39 24.34
CA ASN A 600 -23.34 26.18 23.30
C ASN A 600 -23.37 25.50 21.92
N CYS A 601 -23.24 24.17 21.88
CA CYS A 601 -23.26 23.41 20.63
C CYS A 601 -24.67 22.86 20.33
N SER A 602 -24.89 22.41 19.09
CA SER A 602 -26.12 21.68 18.72
C SER A 602 -26.33 20.42 19.57
N SER A 603 -27.59 20.02 19.80
CA SER A 603 -27.94 18.92 20.72
C SER A 603 -27.42 17.54 20.30
N ASP A 604 -27.12 17.35 19.02
CA ASP A 604 -26.58 16.13 18.40
C ASP A 604 -25.06 16.21 18.15
N SER A 605 -24.39 17.25 18.68
CA SER A 605 -22.95 17.44 18.56
C SER A 605 -22.21 17.14 19.86
N TYR A 606 -20.93 16.80 19.77
CA TYR A 606 -20.10 16.52 20.94
C TYR A 606 -19.34 17.78 21.36
N CYS A 607 -19.43 18.11 22.64
CA CYS A 607 -18.85 19.31 23.23
C CYS A 607 -17.55 18.93 23.92
N LEU A 608 -16.41 19.37 23.39
CA LEU A 608 -15.10 19.06 23.98
C LEU A 608 -14.65 20.14 24.98
N ALA A 609 -14.96 21.39 24.69
CA ALA A 609 -14.64 22.56 25.50
C ALA A 609 -15.74 23.62 25.28
N PRO A 610 -15.85 24.67 26.12
CA PRO A 610 -16.89 25.71 25.95
C PRO A 610 -16.90 26.37 24.56
N PHE A 611 -15.76 26.38 23.86
CA PHE A 611 -15.59 26.97 22.53
C PHE A 611 -15.34 25.94 21.41
N ILE A 612 -15.32 24.63 21.70
CA ILE A 612 -15.03 23.57 20.71
C ILE A 612 -16.21 22.60 20.60
N CYS A 613 -16.86 22.64 19.44
CA CYS A 613 -17.92 21.70 19.06
C CYS A 613 -17.42 20.75 17.96
N VAL A 614 -17.74 19.45 18.10
CA VAL A 614 -17.47 18.41 17.11
C VAL A 614 -18.77 18.07 16.40
N CYS A 615 -18.84 18.38 15.10
CA CYS A 615 -20.09 18.33 14.35
C CYS A 615 -20.33 16.96 13.71
N PRO A 616 -21.59 16.46 13.71
CA PRO A 616 -21.95 15.27 12.96
C PRO A 616 -21.80 15.50 11.45
N LEU A 617 -21.71 14.41 10.67
CA LEU A 617 -21.33 14.42 9.25
C LEU A 617 -21.98 15.50 8.36
N TYR A 618 -23.27 15.78 8.56
CA TYR A 618 -24.04 16.72 7.72
C TYR A 618 -24.13 18.14 8.30
N LYS A 619 -23.43 18.41 9.40
CA LYS A 619 -23.42 19.71 10.06
C LYS A 619 -22.02 20.29 10.14
N PHE A 620 -21.94 21.61 10.14
CA PHE A 620 -20.68 22.35 10.21
C PHE A 620 -20.86 23.70 10.93
N GLY A 621 -19.76 24.44 11.03
CA GLY A 621 -19.68 25.72 11.74
C GLY A 621 -19.24 25.57 13.20
N THR A 622 -18.84 26.68 13.82
CA THR A 622 -18.26 26.71 15.17
C THR A 622 -19.14 26.08 16.25
N HIS A 623 -20.47 26.19 16.09
CA HIS A 623 -21.48 25.64 17.00
C HIS A 623 -22.29 24.47 16.41
N CYS A 624 -21.93 23.98 15.22
CA CYS A 624 -22.63 22.90 14.52
C CYS A 624 -24.13 23.14 14.25
N TYR A 625 -24.58 24.39 14.09
CA TYR A 625 -25.98 24.68 13.71
C TYR A 625 -26.22 24.67 12.21
N LEU A 626 -25.17 24.88 11.40
CA LEU A 626 -25.28 24.92 9.95
C LEU A 626 -25.32 23.50 9.38
N LYS A 627 -26.12 23.30 8.34
CA LYS A 627 -26.29 22.00 7.66
C LYS A 627 -25.83 22.12 6.22
N HIS A 628 -25.13 21.09 5.73
CA HIS A 628 -24.86 20.98 4.29
C HIS A 628 -26.16 20.64 3.57
N SER A 629 -26.57 21.49 2.62
CA SER A 629 -27.75 21.23 1.78
C SER A 629 -27.47 20.15 0.73
N ILE A 630 -26.20 19.97 0.32
CA ILE A 630 -25.78 19.11 -0.79
C ILE A 630 -26.00 17.63 -0.50
N CYS A 631 -25.68 17.15 0.70
CA CYS A 631 -25.82 15.73 1.07
C CYS A 631 -27.13 15.43 1.83
N GLN A 632 -28.17 16.27 1.73
CA GLN A 632 -29.45 15.97 2.37
C GLN A 632 -30.13 14.76 1.71
N LEU A 633 -30.72 13.88 2.53
CA LEU A 633 -31.37 12.63 2.10
C LEU A 633 -32.42 12.81 0.99
N SER A 634 -33.08 13.97 0.90
CA SER A 634 -34.08 14.28 -0.13
C SER A 634 -33.47 14.64 -1.50
N HIS A 635 -32.19 15.05 -1.54
CA HIS A 635 -31.46 15.45 -2.75
C HIS A 635 -30.02 14.88 -2.74
N ASN A 636 -29.85 13.61 -2.36
CA ASN A 636 -28.53 13.00 -2.35
C ASN A 636 -27.96 12.92 -3.79
N PRO A 637 -26.81 13.55 -4.09
CA PRO A 637 -26.21 13.54 -5.42
C PRO A 637 -25.61 12.17 -5.77
N CYS A 638 -25.37 11.31 -4.79
CA CYS A 638 -24.86 9.97 -4.97
C CYS A 638 -26.00 9.01 -5.33
N LYS A 639 -25.89 8.34 -6.48
CA LYS A 639 -26.84 7.33 -6.97
C LYS A 639 -26.63 5.98 -6.28
N HIS A 640 -27.56 5.05 -6.50
CA HIS A 640 -27.48 3.63 -6.04
C HIS A 640 -27.12 3.47 -4.55
N SER A 641 -27.75 4.26 -3.68
CA SER A 641 -27.50 4.26 -2.22
C SER A 641 -26.07 4.60 -1.80
N GLY A 642 -25.33 5.35 -2.61
CA GLY A 642 -24.03 5.88 -2.22
C GLY A 642 -24.11 6.88 -1.05
N LEU A 643 -23.13 6.82 -0.14
CA LEU A 643 -23.01 7.75 0.98
C LEU A 643 -22.36 9.05 0.50
N CYS A 644 -23.05 10.18 0.67
CA CYS A 644 -22.53 11.50 0.33
C CYS A 644 -21.75 12.10 1.50
N VAL A 645 -20.51 12.50 1.23
CA VAL A 645 -19.62 13.14 2.20
C VAL A 645 -19.25 14.53 1.67
N PRO A 646 -19.61 15.62 2.37
CA PRO A 646 -19.19 16.95 1.96
C PRO A 646 -17.66 17.12 2.12
N ASN A 647 -17.03 17.86 1.21
CA ASN A 647 -15.61 18.21 1.32
C ASN A 647 -15.40 19.33 2.36
N ASP A 648 -14.14 19.65 2.67
CA ASP A 648 -13.81 20.73 3.61
C ASP A 648 -14.25 22.10 3.04
N ASP A 649 -15.14 22.78 3.77
CA ASP A 649 -15.75 24.06 3.38
C ASP A 649 -14.75 25.20 3.19
N ARG A 650 -13.53 25.09 3.74
CA ARG A 650 -12.48 26.10 3.55
C ARG A 650 -11.96 26.13 2.11
N ILE A 651 -12.15 25.05 1.36
CA ILE A 651 -11.61 24.86 0.02
C ILE A 651 -12.71 25.03 -1.03
N ASP A 652 -13.86 24.37 -0.83
CA ASP A 652 -14.97 24.42 -1.78
C ASP A 652 -16.31 24.15 -1.08
N LEU A 653 -17.18 25.16 -1.05
CA LEU A 653 -18.54 25.07 -0.50
C LEU A 653 -19.47 24.13 -1.30
N THR A 654 -19.09 23.76 -2.52
CA THR A 654 -19.88 22.89 -3.43
C THR A 654 -19.30 21.49 -3.63
N GLY A 655 -18.10 21.23 -3.09
CA GLY A 655 -17.41 19.96 -3.26
C GLY A 655 -18.03 18.85 -2.40
N PHE A 656 -18.28 17.69 -3.02
CA PHE A 656 -18.70 16.48 -2.31
C PHE A 656 -17.99 15.25 -2.88
N THR A 657 -17.88 14.21 -2.07
CA THR A 657 -17.37 12.90 -2.47
C THR A 657 -18.43 11.85 -2.19
N CYS A 658 -18.69 10.98 -3.16
CA CYS A 658 -19.62 9.86 -2.99
C CYS A 658 -18.86 8.57 -2.69
N PHE A 659 -19.28 7.87 -1.64
CA PHE A 659 -18.84 6.51 -1.38
C PHE A 659 -19.85 5.52 -1.95
N CYS A 660 -19.39 4.67 -2.86
CA CYS A 660 -20.24 3.74 -3.60
C CYS A 660 -20.30 2.37 -2.93
N SER A 661 -21.44 1.69 -3.07
CA SER A 661 -21.56 0.27 -2.70
C SER A 661 -20.68 -0.59 -3.62
N GLN A 662 -20.35 -1.81 -3.18
CA GLN A 662 -19.34 -2.69 -3.80
C GLN A 662 -19.54 -2.96 -5.30
N ASP A 663 -20.77 -2.83 -5.81
CA ASP A 663 -21.09 -3.09 -7.21
C ASP A 663 -21.05 -1.85 -8.12
N TYR A 664 -20.84 -0.66 -7.54
CA TYR A 664 -20.93 0.62 -8.24
C TYR A 664 -19.68 1.49 -8.08
N SER A 665 -19.44 2.36 -9.04
CA SER A 665 -18.32 3.30 -9.08
C SER A 665 -18.66 4.55 -9.88
N GLY A 666 -17.73 5.51 -9.91
CA GLY A 666 -17.94 6.83 -10.52
C GLY A 666 -18.06 7.93 -9.46
N ALA A 667 -17.98 9.19 -9.90
CA ALA A 667 -17.94 10.34 -9.00
C ALA A 667 -19.24 10.51 -8.17
N ARG A 668 -20.34 9.96 -8.68
CA ARG A 668 -21.68 9.91 -8.08
C ARG A 668 -22.23 8.49 -8.00
N CYS A 669 -21.38 7.46 -8.06
CA CYS A 669 -21.81 6.05 -8.08
C CYS A 669 -22.74 5.70 -9.25
N GLU A 670 -22.51 6.35 -10.40
CA GLU A 670 -23.32 6.22 -11.61
C GLU A 670 -23.03 4.95 -12.41
N ASN A 671 -21.82 4.41 -12.34
CA ASN A 671 -21.36 3.28 -13.12
C ASN A 671 -21.49 1.98 -12.32
N THR A 672 -21.80 0.88 -13.00
CA THR A 672 -21.65 -0.47 -12.42
C THR A 672 -20.21 -0.93 -12.63
N ASN A 673 -19.64 -1.62 -11.66
CA ASN A 673 -18.27 -2.14 -11.76
C ASN A 673 -18.14 -3.18 -12.88
N ASN A 674 -17.02 -3.17 -13.59
CA ASN A 674 -16.73 -4.16 -14.63
C ASN A 674 -16.56 -5.53 -14.00
N GLN A 675 -17.32 -6.52 -14.45
CA GLN A 675 -17.16 -7.90 -14.00
C GLN A 675 -16.20 -8.62 -14.94
N ILE A 676 -15.06 -9.09 -14.44
CA ILE A 676 -14.10 -9.91 -15.19
C ILE A 676 -14.11 -11.33 -14.67
N ASP A 677 -14.54 -12.25 -15.50
CA ASP A 677 -14.56 -13.69 -15.23
C ASP A 677 -13.36 -14.35 -15.93
N ILE A 678 -12.36 -14.75 -15.16
CA ILE A 678 -11.10 -15.33 -15.63
C ILE A 678 -11.10 -16.84 -15.40
N HIS A 679 -11.13 -17.64 -16.46
CA HIS A 679 -11.05 -19.09 -16.40
C HIS A 679 -9.60 -19.57 -16.35
N LEU A 680 -9.22 -20.18 -15.24
CA LEU A 680 -7.90 -20.76 -14.97
C LEU A 680 -7.83 -22.24 -15.42
N PRO A 681 -6.69 -22.71 -15.94
CA PRO A 681 -6.45 -24.13 -16.20
C PRO A 681 -6.11 -24.90 -14.92
N ASP A 682 -6.52 -26.18 -14.84
CA ASP A 682 -6.42 -27.01 -13.62
C ASP A 682 -4.99 -27.13 -13.06
N ARG A 683 -3.97 -27.13 -13.93
CA ARG A 683 -2.55 -27.17 -13.51
C ARG A 683 -2.13 -25.96 -12.65
N ILE A 684 -2.63 -24.77 -12.97
CA ILE A 684 -2.32 -23.54 -12.21
C ILE A 684 -3.03 -23.58 -10.85
N ILE A 685 -4.26 -24.09 -10.87
CA ILE A 685 -5.12 -24.24 -9.70
C ILE A 685 -4.49 -25.21 -8.68
N GLU A 686 -3.89 -26.31 -9.11
CA GLU A 686 -3.21 -27.27 -8.22
C GLU A 686 -1.95 -26.72 -7.54
N GLN A 687 -1.28 -25.74 -8.15
CA GLN A 687 0.03 -25.26 -7.71
C GLN A 687 -0.04 -24.13 -6.67
N THR A 688 -1.12 -23.34 -6.63
CA THR A 688 -1.21 -22.15 -5.77
C THR A 688 -2.61 -21.92 -5.20
N SER A 689 -2.67 -21.27 -4.03
CA SER A 689 -3.91 -20.91 -3.34
C SER A 689 -4.37 -19.47 -3.62
N PHE A 690 -3.49 -18.63 -4.16
CA PHE A 690 -3.77 -17.22 -4.51
C PHE A 690 -2.99 -16.79 -5.75
N LEU A 691 -3.47 -15.73 -6.39
CA LEU A 691 -2.86 -15.10 -7.57
C LEU A 691 -2.69 -13.61 -7.32
N LEU A 692 -1.65 -13.04 -7.91
CA LEU A 692 -1.46 -11.59 -7.98
C LEU A 692 -1.91 -11.11 -9.37
N ILE A 693 -2.69 -10.05 -9.40
CA ILE A 693 -3.30 -9.50 -10.61
C ILE A 693 -2.81 -8.07 -10.75
N HIS A 694 -1.94 -7.80 -11.72
CA HIS A 694 -1.44 -6.45 -11.97
C HIS A 694 -2.30 -5.78 -13.03
N LEU A 695 -2.92 -4.68 -12.65
CA LEU A 695 -3.64 -3.77 -13.52
C LEU A 695 -2.70 -2.61 -13.83
N ILE A 696 -2.42 -2.40 -15.11
CA ILE A 696 -1.50 -1.35 -15.55
C ILE A 696 -2.28 -0.36 -16.41
N THR A 697 -2.23 0.90 -16.04
CA THR A 697 -2.77 2.04 -16.79
C THR A 697 -1.66 2.80 -17.47
N ALA A 698 -1.82 2.98 -18.78
CA ALA A 698 -0.97 3.83 -19.58
C ALA A 698 -1.46 5.29 -19.45
N ILE A 699 -0.61 6.18 -18.94
CA ILE A 699 -0.91 7.61 -18.86
C ILE A 699 -0.08 8.34 -19.91
N LYS A 700 -0.73 9.24 -20.66
CA LYS A 700 -0.03 10.04 -21.66
C LYS A 700 0.97 10.98 -20.97
N ASN A 701 2.24 10.91 -21.36
CA ASN A 701 3.35 11.74 -20.85
C ASN A 701 3.67 11.57 -19.35
N ALA A 702 3.36 10.41 -18.77
CA ALA A 702 3.74 10.05 -17.41
C ALA A 702 4.04 8.54 -17.31
N GLU A 703 4.73 8.13 -16.25
CA GLU A 703 4.94 6.71 -15.96
C GLU A 703 3.61 5.97 -15.81
N HIS A 704 3.60 4.71 -16.23
CA HIS A 704 2.42 3.86 -16.08
C HIS A 704 2.10 3.69 -14.59
N GLN A 705 0.81 3.72 -14.24
CA GLN A 705 0.39 3.40 -12.88
C GLN A 705 0.06 1.91 -12.81
N ARG A 706 0.53 1.26 -11.74
CA ARG A 706 0.31 -0.16 -11.48
C ARG A 706 -0.47 -0.33 -10.20
N ILE A 707 -1.51 -1.14 -10.26
CA ILE A 707 -2.31 -1.55 -9.10
C ILE A 707 -2.28 -3.07 -9.07
N THR A 708 -1.81 -3.64 -7.96
CA THR A 708 -1.72 -5.10 -7.83
C THR A 708 -2.82 -5.58 -6.89
N LEU A 709 -3.70 -6.45 -7.37
CA LEU A 709 -4.74 -7.07 -6.56
C LEU A 709 -4.35 -8.51 -6.24
N MET A 710 -4.31 -8.87 -4.96
CA MET A 710 -4.23 -10.26 -4.55
C MET A 710 -5.64 -10.85 -4.52
N LYS A 711 -5.85 -11.99 -5.18
CA LYS A 711 -7.13 -12.72 -5.13
C LYS A 711 -6.86 -14.19 -4.78
N LYS A 712 -7.50 -14.66 -3.69
CA LYS A 712 -7.50 -16.07 -3.31
C LYS A 712 -8.29 -16.86 -4.35
N ILE A 713 -7.78 -18.01 -4.80
CA ILE A 713 -8.49 -18.86 -5.76
C ILE A 713 -9.59 -19.61 -5.00
N PRO A 714 -10.88 -19.39 -5.32
CA PRO A 714 -11.98 -20.11 -4.69
C PRO A 714 -11.84 -21.63 -4.89
N TYR A 715 -12.12 -22.42 -3.84
CA TYR A 715 -11.80 -23.85 -3.81
C TYR A 715 -12.50 -24.71 -4.89
N ASN A 716 -13.66 -24.27 -5.39
CA ASN A 716 -14.54 -25.04 -6.28
C ASN A 716 -14.88 -24.32 -7.60
N GLN A 717 -14.20 -23.23 -7.93
CA GLN A 717 -14.43 -22.50 -9.17
C GLN A 717 -13.12 -22.40 -9.95
N ASN A 718 -13.18 -22.83 -11.20
CA ASN A 718 -12.11 -22.57 -12.18
C ASN A 718 -12.20 -21.15 -12.74
N ILE A 719 -13.21 -20.39 -12.32
CA ILE A 719 -13.49 -19.02 -12.75
C ILE A 719 -13.22 -18.10 -11.57
N LEU A 720 -12.30 -17.17 -11.77
CA LEU A 720 -12.00 -16.10 -10.84
C LEU A 720 -12.76 -14.86 -11.28
N ARG A 721 -13.67 -14.37 -10.44
CA ARG A 721 -14.47 -13.17 -10.72
C ARG A 721 -13.87 -11.95 -10.04
N LEU A 722 -13.72 -10.88 -10.80
CA LEU A 722 -13.22 -9.59 -10.34
C LEU A 722 -14.24 -8.51 -10.64
N TYR A 723 -14.48 -7.63 -9.69
CA TYR A 723 -15.24 -6.40 -9.89
C TYR A 723 -14.27 -5.24 -9.87
N LEU A 724 -14.09 -4.58 -11.01
CA LEU A 724 -13.10 -3.50 -11.18
C LEU A 724 -13.80 -2.20 -11.54
N SER A 725 -13.46 -1.14 -10.82
CA SER A 725 -13.91 0.23 -11.08
C SER A 725 -12.85 1.08 -11.75
N GLN A 726 -11.57 0.73 -11.56
CA GLN A 726 -10.44 1.50 -12.06
C GLN A 726 -10.18 1.20 -13.54
N PRO A 727 -9.81 2.23 -14.33
CA PRO A 727 -9.38 2.01 -15.70
C PRO A 727 -8.11 1.17 -15.70
N PHE A 728 -7.92 0.35 -16.75
CA PHE A 728 -6.68 -0.38 -16.99
C PHE A 728 -6.54 -0.68 -18.48
N ASN A 729 -5.29 -0.75 -18.95
CA ASN A 729 -4.94 -1.13 -20.33
C ASN A 729 -4.47 -2.59 -20.38
N ILE A 730 -3.68 -3.01 -19.39
CA ILE A 730 -3.12 -4.36 -19.32
C ILE A 730 -3.56 -5.04 -18.02
N LEU A 731 -3.96 -6.31 -18.11
CA LEU A 731 -4.15 -7.21 -16.97
C LEU A 731 -3.15 -8.36 -17.07
N LEU A 732 -2.21 -8.40 -16.11
CA LEU A 732 -1.23 -9.48 -15.94
C LEU A 732 -1.60 -10.32 -14.72
N LEU A 733 -1.39 -11.62 -14.82
CA LEU A 733 -1.59 -12.57 -13.75
C LEU A 733 -0.24 -13.16 -13.37
N GLN A 734 0.19 -12.94 -12.15
CA GLN A 734 1.41 -13.51 -11.59
C GLN A 734 1.05 -14.66 -10.66
N ILE A 735 1.67 -15.81 -10.92
CA ILE A 735 1.75 -16.91 -9.96
C ILE A 735 2.95 -16.61 -9.05
N PRO A 736 2.77 -16.56 -7.71
CA PRO A 736 3.84 -16.24 -6.77
C PRO A 736 5.10 -17.06 -7.05
N ASN A 737 6.24 -16.37 -7.24
CA ASN A 737 7.57 -16.94 -7.49
C ASN A 737 7.69 -17.86 -8.74
N GLN A 738 6.84 -17.70 -9.76
CA GLN A 738 6.90 -18.53 -10.96
C GLN A 738 6.83 -17.73 -12.27
N TYR A 739 5.63 -17.51 -12.81
CA TYR A 739 5.43 -17.05 -14.18
C TYR A 739 4.35 -15.96 -14.26
N TYR A 740 4.52 -15.06 -15.22
CA TYR A 740 3.52 -14.08 -15.62
C TYR A 740 2.67 -14.61 -16.77
N TYR A 741 1.37 -14.34 -16.73
CA TYR A 741 0.43 -14.63 -17.80
C TYR A 741 -0.26 -13.35 -18.24
N LEU A 742 -0.25 -13.08 -19.54
CA LEU A 742 -0.97 -11.96 -20.13
C LEU A 742 -2.46 -12.34 -20.27
N GLY A 743 -3.30 -11.72 -19.44
CA GLY A 743 -4.73 -11.96 -19.40
C GLY A 743 -5.49 -11.12 -20.41
N ILE A 744 -5.40 -9.79 -20.27
CA ILE A 744 -6.14 -8.81 -21.11
C ILE A 744 -5.17 -7.72 -21.57
N LEU A 745 -5.33 -7.30 -22.82
CA LEU A 745 -4.66 -6.15 -23.42
C LEU A 745 -5.72 -5.35 -24.18
N ARG A 746 -5.84 -4.05 -23.91
CA ARG A 746 -6.80 -3.16 -24.56
C ARG A 746 -6.28 -1.73 -24.67
N GLU A 747 -6.67 -1.04 -25.73
CA GLU A 747 -6.31 0.37 -25.93
C GLU A 747 -7.20 1.32 -25.11
N ILE A 748 -8.51 1.05 -25.07
CA ILE A 748 -9.50 1.92 -24.41
C ILE A 748 -10.25 1.14 -23.32
N PHE A 749 -10.33 1.72 -22.12
CA PHE A 749 -11.17 1.21 -21.05
C PHE A 749 -12.64 1.60 -21.28
N ARG A 750 -13.56 0.62 -21.18
CA ARG A 750 -15.01 0.84 -21.22
C ARG A 750 -15.61 0.50 -19.85
N PRO A 751 -16.36 1.41 -19.21
CA PRO A 751 -17.03 1.14 -17.94
C PRO A 751 -18.28 0.25 -18.14
N SER A 752 -18.70 -0.44 -17.08
CA SER A 752 -19.85 -1.34 -17.02
C SER A 752 -19.82 -2.56 -17.98
N GLU A 753 -18.64 -3.11 -18.26
CA GLU A 753 -18.47 -4.25 -19.17
C GLU A 753 -18.25 -5.59 -18.43
N ASN A 754 -18.88 -6.67 -18.92
CA ASN A 754 -18.65 -8.03 -18.46
C ASN A 754 -17.67 -8.75 -19.38
N ILE A 755 -16.46 -9.02 -18.90
CA ILE A 755 -15.35 -9.56 -19.68
C ILE A 755 -15.10 -11.02 -19.29
N TYR A 756 -15.16 -11.92 -20.26
CA TYR A 756 -14.87 -13.33 -20.05
C TYR A 756 -13.53 -13.69 -20.72
N THR A 757 -12.56 -14.17 -19.95
CA THR A 757 -11.25 -14.59 -20.46
C THR A 757 -10.90 -16.00 -20.04
N LYS A 758 -10.16 -16.73 -20.89
CA LYS A 758 -9.64 -18.06 -20.56
C LYS A 758 -8.15 -18.08 -20.77
N ILE A 759 -7.40 -18.27 -19.69
CA ILE A 759 -5.94 -18.29 -19.73
C ILE A 759 -5.48 -19.61 -20.35
N LYS A 760 -4.72 -19.51 -21.45
CA LYS A 760 -4.04 -20.63 -22.08
C LYS A 760 -2.56 -20.61 -21.73
N LEU A 761 -1.92 -21.78 -21.68
CA LEU A 761 -0.47 -21.92 -21.44
C LEU A 761 0.39 -21.11 -22.42
N ARG A 762 -0.12 -20.80 -23.63
CA ARG A 762 0.55 -19.99 -24.65
C ARG A 762 0.57 -18.48 -24.35
N GLN A 763 -0.21 -18.02 -23.36
CA GLN A 763 -0.23 -16.62 -22.91
C GLN A 763 0.78 -16.35 -21.77
N ARG A 764 1.67 -17.31 -21.48
CA ARG A 764 2.78 -17.14 -20.55
C ARG A 764 3.80 -16.16 -21.13
N CYS A 765 4.24 -15.20 -20.32
CA CYS A 765 5.39 -14.37 -20.64
C CYS A 765 6.67 -15.14 -20.29
N PHE A 766 7.60 -15.24 -21.24
CA PHE A 766 8.86 -15.95 -21.07
C PHE A 766 9.90 -15.06 -20.38
N SER A 767 10.80 -15.65 -19.60
CA SER A 767 11.98 -14.93 -19.10
C SER A 767 12.99 -14.79 -20.22
N ILE A 768 13.71 -13.67 -20.26
CA ILE A 768 14.84 -13.48 -21.18
C ILE A 768 15.95 -14.52 -20.97
N ASP A 769 16.11 -15.05 -19.75
CA ASP A 769 17.02 -16.16 -19.47
C ASP A 769 16.68 -17.43 -20.26
N GLU A 770 15.43 -17.60 -20.67
CA GLU A 770 15.00 -18.75 -21.48
C GLU A 770 15.23 -18.51 -22.99
N LEU A 771 15.42 -17.26 -23.40
CA LEU A 771 15.41 -16.83 -24.81
C LEU A 771 16.77 -16.40 -25.36
N LEU A 772 17.60 -15.73 -24.55
CA LEU A 772 18.90 -15.21 -24.98
C LEU A 772 20.06 -16.17 -24.69
N ASN A 773 21.04 -16.18 -25.60
CA ASN A 773 22.32 -16.87 -25.42
C ASN A 773 23.14 -16.25 -24.28
N ASN A 774 24.04 -17.05 -23.67
CA ASN A 774 24.87 -16.63 -22.53
C ASN A 774 25.69 -15.34 -22.77
N THR A 775 26.07 -15.04 -24.02
CA THR A 775 26.85 -13.84 -24.36
C THR A 775 26.02 -12.54 -24.26
N LEU A 776 24.81 -12.53 -24.83
CA LEU A 776 23.87 -11.40 -24.75
C LEU A 776 23.19 -11.28 -23.38
N ARG A 777 23.18 -12.37 -22.60
CA ARG A 777 22.70 -12.34 -21.21
C ARG A 777 23.59 -11.47 -20.32
N ASN A 778 24.92 -11.63 -20.47
CA ASN A 778 25.91 -10.96 -19.64
C ASN A 778 26.30 -9.55 -20.14
N SER A 779 25.80 -9.11 -21.30
CA SER A 779 26.04 -7.75 -21.78
C SER A 779 25.30 -6.71 -20.95
N GLY A 780 25.77 -5.45 -20.98
CA GLY A 780 25.14 -4.33 -20.28
C GLY A 780 23.67 -4.12 -20.68
N TYR A 781 22.91 -3.46 -19.80
CA TYR A 781 21.48 -3.20 -19.98
C TYR A 781 21.17 -2.55 -21.34
N LEU A 782 21.88 -1.48 -21.69
CA LEU A 782 21.70 -0.74 -22.96
C LEU A 782 21.95 -1.60 -24.19
N HIS A 783 22.96 -2.47 -24.16
CA HIS A 783 23.25 -3.37 -25.26
C HIS A 783 22.15 -4.42 -25.43
N ARG A 784 21.68 -5.00 -24.32
CA ARG A 784 20.68 -6.08 -24.33
C ARG A 784 19.31 -5.60 -24.83
N THR A 785 18.84 -4.43 -24.40
CA THR A 785 17.51 -3.90 -24.73
C THR A 785 17.31 -3.61 -26.22
N LYS A 786 18.37 -3.23 -26.94
CA LYS A 786 18.34 -2.97 -28.38
C LYS A 786 18.01 -4.20 -29.24
N TYR A 787 18.22 -5.40 -28.71
CA TYR A 787 17.88 -6.66 -29.38
C TYR A 787 16.44 -7.16 -29.12
N TYR A 788 15.67 -6.49 -28.27
CA TYR A 788 14.32 -6.93 -27.90
C TYR A 788 13.31 -6.98 -29.07
N PRO A 789 13.32 -6.03 -30.02
CA PRO A 789 12.46 -6.11 -31.20
C PRO A 789 12.69 -7.39 -32.03
N LEU A 790 13.93 -7.91 -32.06
CA LEU A 790 14.27 -9.15 -32.77
C LEU A 790 13.57 -10.37 -32.17
N LEU A 791 13.44 -10.45 -30.84
CA LEU A 791 12.77 -11.56 -30.14
C LEU A 791 11.30 -11.67 -30.57
N CYS A 792 10.60 -10.54 -30.66
CA CYS A 792 9.23 -10.50 -31.16
C CYS A 792 9.13 -10.94 -32.62
N ARG A 793 10.11 -10.63 -33.48
CA ARG A 793 10.08 -11.09 -34.88
C ARG A 793 10.36 -12.59 -35.02
N GLN A 794 11.30 -13.13 -34.23
CA GLN A 794 11.72 -14.52 -34.31
C GLN A 794 10.66 -15.50 -33.76
N TYR A 795 10.02 -15.15 -32.64
CA TYR A 795 9.07 -16.03 -31.96
C TYR A 795 7.61 -15.62 -32.20
N LEU A 796 7.07 -15.88 -33.39
CA LEU A 796 5.72 -15.45 -33.81
C LEU A 796 4.57 -15.78 -32.84
N GLN A 797 4.68 -16.85 -32.05
CA GLN A 797 3.64 -17.25 -31.09
C GLN A 797 3.76 -16.56 -29.72
N MET A 798 4.88 -15.90 -29.45
CA MET A 798 5.12 -15.16 -28.21
C MET A 798 4.37 -13.82 -28.22
N ARG A 799 3.74 -13.50 -27.08
CA ARG A 799 3.00 -12.26 -26.87
C ARG A 799 3.67 -11.31 -25.88
N CYS A 800 4.39 -11.85 -24.92
CA CYS A 800 5.10 -11.07 -23.91
C CYS A 800 6.33 -11.83 -23.41
N PHE A 801 7.29 -11.08 -22.89
CA PHE A 801 8.46 -11.59 -22.19
C PHE A 801 8.90 -10.56 -21.15
N TYR A 802 9.80 -10.94 -20.25
CA TYR A 802 10.30 -10.04 -19.20
C TYR A 802 11.79 -10.24 -18.93
N ASP A 803 12.44 -9.14 -18.57
CA ASP A 803 13.82 -9.05 -18.10
C ASP A 803 13.86 -8.88 -16.56
N ASN A 804 15.02 -8.58 -15.99
CA ASN A 804 15.17 -8.25 -14.57
C ASN A 804 14.26 -7.11 -14.10
N ASP A 805 14.10 -6.05 -14.90
CA ASP A 805 13.40 -4.81 -14.52
C ASP A 805 12.42 -4.31 -15.61
N LEU A 806 12.26 -5.04 -16.71
CA LEU A 806 11.41 -4.64 -17.85
C LEU A 806 10.41 -5.74 -18.17
N LEU A 807 9.16 -5.35 -18.43
CA LEU A 807 8.17 -6.24 -19.04
C LEU A 807 7.83 -5.74 -20.44
N CYS A 808 7.93 -6.64 -21.42
CA CYS A 808 7.80 -6.35 -22.83
C CYS A 808 6.59 -7.07 -23.44
N ILE A 809 5.84 -6.35 -24.26
CA ILE A 809 4.67 -6.85 -25.00
C ILE A 809 4.98 -6.73 -26.50
N CYS A 810 4.79 -7.82 -27.25
CA CYS A 810 4.95 -7.79 -28.70
C CYS A 810 3.68 -7.26 -29.36
N ASP A 811 3.82 -6.18 -30.11
CA ASP A 811 2.72 -5.52 -30.82
C ASP A 811 2.32 -6.25 -32.12
N ILE A 812 1.29 -5.76 -32.83
CA ILE A 812 0.85 -6.25 -34.15
C ILE A 812 2.00 -6.22 -35.16
N ASP A 813 2.74 -5.12 -35.19
CA ASP A 813 3.91 -4.94 -36.07
C ASP A 813 5.15 -5.72 -35.58
N ARG A 814 4.96 -6.57 -34.56
CA ARG A 814 6.00 -7.40 -33.92
C ARG A 814 7.16 -6.57 -33.37
N PHE A 815 6.91 -5.33 -33.01
CA PHE A 815 7.82 -4.50 -32.23
C PHE A 815 7.61 -4.78 -30.73
N SER A 816 8.69 -4.73 -29.93
CA SER A 816 8.62 -4.95 -28.49
C SER A 816 8.31 -3.64 -27.77
N ASN A 817 7.15 -3.52 -27.14
CA ASN A 817 6.78 -2.38 -26.31
C ASN A 817 7.08 -2.73 -24.85
N CYS A 818 8.16 -2.15 -24.31
CA CYS A 818 8.67 -2.47 -22.98
C CYS A 818 8.49 -1.30 -22.01
N PHE A 819 8.13 -1.61 -20.78
CA PHE A 819 8.03 -0.65 -19.70
C PHE A 819 8.68 -1.22 -18.44
N PHE A 820 9.15 -0.34 -17.56
CA PHE A 820 9.75 -0.72 -16.29
C PHE A 820 8.75 -1.50 -15.45
N PHE A 821 9.13 -2.66 -14.93
CA PHE A 821 8.27 -3.48 -14.10
C PHE A 821 9.11 -4.10 -12.99
N ASN A 822 8.98 -3.57 -11.78
CA ASN A 822 9.64 -4.17 -10.63
C ASN A 822 8.99 -5.54 -10.33
N HIS A 823 9.76 -6.61 -10.56
CA HIS A 823 9.34 -7.99 -10.37
C HIS A 823 9.41 -8.44 -8.90
N THR A 824 10.20 -7.75 -8.07
CA THR A 824 10.47 -8.05 -6.65
C THR A 824 9.85 -7.01 -5.73
N MET A 825 8.58 -6.65 -5.95
CA MET A 825 7.87 -5.77 -5.02
C MET A 825 7.62 -6.51 -3.70
N ASN A 826 8.35 -6.10 -2.66
CA ASN A 826 8.09 -6.53 -1.28
C ASN A 826 7.02 -5.63 -0.68
N TYR A 827 5.79 -6.09 -0.76
CA TYR A 827 4.69 -5.45 -0.05
C TYR A 827 4.77 -5.92 1.41
N ASP A 828 5.36 -5.09 2.27
CA ASP A 828 5.44 -5.32 3.73
C ASP A 828 4.50 -4.38 4.50
N CYS A 829 3.43 -3.90 3.86
CA CYS A 829 2.48 -2.92 4.44
C CYS A 829 3.17 -1.74 5.14
N GLN A 830 4.14 -1.12 4.44
CA GLN A 830 4.96 -0.02 4.96
C GLN A 830 5.69 -0.35 6.28
N GLY A 831 6.15 -1.60 6.43
CA GLY A 831 6.88 -2.11 7.59
C GLY A 831 5.99 -2.45 8.79
N TYR A 832 4.66 -2.38 8.67
CA TYR A 832 3.72 -2.74 9.73
C TYR A 832 2.92 -3.98 9.34
N ASN A 833 3.40 -5.13 9.80
CA ASN A 833 2.75 -6.40 9.56
C ASN A 833 1.68 -6.65 10.64
N TYR A 834 0.40 -6.42 10.31
CA TYR A 834 -0.72 -6.76 11.20
C TYR A 834 -1.13 -8.24 11.08
N CYS A 835 -0.51 -9.00 10.19
CA CYS A 835 -0.78 -10.42 10.05
C CYS A 835 -0.18 -11.19 11.22
N GLU A 836 -0.95 -12.12 11.77
CA GLU A 836 -0.55 -12.98 12.86
C GLU A 836 0.24 -14.20 12.32
N ASN A 837 0.91 -14.92 13.21
CA ASN A 837 1.61 -16.18 12.90
C ASN A 837 2.59 -16.11 11.73
N ASP A 838 3.41 -15.05 11.68
CA ASP A 838 4.41 -14.81 10.62
C ASP A 838 3.79 -14.74 9.20
N GLY A 839 2.51 -14.37 9.10
CA GLY A 839 1.87 -14.06 7.83
C GLY A 839 2.50 -12.83 7.19
N GLN A 840 2.59 -12.77 5.87
CA GLN A 840 3.09 -11.60 5.14
C GLN A 840 1.93 -10.68 4.77
N CYS A 841 2.08 -9.37 4.97
CA CYS A 841 1.03 -8.41 4.71
C CYS A 841 1.11 -7.86 3.29
N PHE A 842 0.12 -8.18 2.46
CA PHE A 842 0.06 -7.68 1.09
C PHE A 842 -0.84 -6.44 1.01
N GLN A 843 -0.40 -5.40 0.30
CA GLN A 843 -1.20 -4.19 0.02
C GLN A 843 -1.26 -3.93 -1.49
N ASN A 844 -2.38 -3.38 -1.96
CA ASN A 844 -2.61 -3.22 -3.39
C ASN A 844 -1.91 -2.02 -4.06
N ASN A 845 -1.59 -1.00 -3.27
CA ASN A 845 -0.85 0.18 -3.68
C ASN A 845 0.13 0.57 -2.57
N GLU A 846 1.30 1.10 -2.95
CA GLU A 846 2.38 1.46 -2.02
C GLU A 846 2.10 2.76 -1.25
N THR A 847 1.55 3.78 -1.92
CA THR A 847 1.31 5.11 -1.31
C THR A 847 -0.02 5.16 -0.56
N CYS A 848 -1.09 4.72 -1.23
CA CYS A 848 -2.46 4.78 -0.73
C CYS A 848 -3.15 3.42 -0.86
N PRO A 849 -2.99 2.51 0.12
CA PRO A 849 -3.57 1.18 0.06
C PRO A 849 -5.10 1.24 0.19
N THR A 850 -5.81 0.80 -0.85
CA THR A 850 -7.29 0.66 -0.82
C THR A 850 -7.75 -0.75 -0.48
N LYS A 851 -6.82 -1.72 -0.39
CA LYS A 851 -7.09 -3.05 0.15
C LYS A 851 -5.78 -3.68 0.63
N SER A 852 -5.84 -4.29 1.81
CA SER A 852 -4.74 -5.06 2.38
C SER A 852 -5.24 -6.46 2.76
N THR A 853 -4.39 -7.47 2.56
CA THR A 853 -4.71 -8.88 2.76
C THR A 853 -3.50 -9.62 3.29
N CYS A 854 -3.70 -10.53 4.24
CA CYS A 854 -2.60 -11.35 4.75
C CYS A 854 -2.39 -12.62 3.92
N VAL A 855 -1.13 -12.87 3.59
CA VAL A 855 -0.63 -14.12 3.01
C VAL A 855 -0.13 -15.00 4.15
N CYS A 856 -0.85 -16.08 4.40
CA CYS A 856 -0.53 -16.98 5.49
C CYS A 856 0.55 -17.97 5.08
N GLN A 857 1.45 -18.28 6.02
CA GLN A 857 2.33 -19.42 5.87
C GLN A 857 1.53 -20.72 5.77
N ASP A 858 2.16 -21.76 5.21
CA ASP A 858 1.62 -23.11 5.21
C ASP A 858 1.08 -23.47 6.60
N CYS A 859 -0.10 -24.10 6.63
CA CYS A 859 -0.87 -24.46 7.83
C CYS A 859 -1.66 -23.33 8.51
N TYR A 860 -1.52 -22.08 8.10
CA TYR A 860 -2.27 -20.96 8.69
C TYR A 860 -3.33 -20.42 7.74
N TYR A 861 -4.45 -19.95 8.29
CA TYR A 861 -5.64 -19.54 7.55
C TYR A 861 -6.35 -18.35 8.21
N GLY A 862 -7.32 -17.75 7.50
CA GLY A 862 -8.10 -16.59 7.96
C GLY A 862 -7.62 -15.27 7.36
N ALA A 863 -8.42 -14.20 7.47
CA ALA A 863 -8.08 -12.88 6.93
C ALA A 863 -6.78 -12.27 7.47
N LYS A 864 -6.39 -12.60 8.71
CA LYS A 864 -5.16 -12.16 9.39
C LYS A 864 -4.16 -13.30 9.64
N CYS A 865 -4.39 -14.49 9.09
CA CYS A 865 -3.60 -15.69 9.40
C CYS A 865 -3.68 -16.15 10.86
N GLN A 866 -4.79 -15.82 11.51
CA GLN A 866 -5.05 -16.12 12.92
C GLN A 866 -5.26 -17.62 13.19
N PHE A 867 -5.71 -18.40 12.21
CA PHE A 867 -6.03 -19.81 12.39
C PHE A 867 -4.84 -20.69 12.05
N SER A 868 -4.60 -21.74 12.84
CA SER A 868 -3.60 -22.78 12.51
C SER A 868 -4.23 -24.16 12.47
N THR A 869 -3.83 -24.97 11.49
CA THR A 869 -4.12 -26.41 11.45
C THR A 869 -2.97 -27.25 12.00
N LYS A 870 -1.91 -26.63 12.56
CA LYS A 870 -0.83 -27.33 13.24
C LYS A 870 -1.36 -27.98 14.52
N GLY A 871 -1.16 -29.29 14.66
CA GLY A 871 -1.53 -30.02 15.88
C GLY A 871 -3.03 -30.29 16.02
N PHE A 872 -3.71 -30.60 14.91
CA PHE A 872 -5.13 -31.02 14.86
C PHE A 872 -5.57 -31.82 16.10
N LEU A 873 -6.20 -31.13 17.06
CA LEU A 873 -7.11 -31.75 18.01
C LEU A 873 -8.55 -31.53 17.54
N PHE A 874 -8.96 -32.36 16.57
CA PHE A 874 -10.35 -32.81 16.35
C PHE A 874 -11.48 -31.78 16.45
N SER A 875 -11.45 -30.68 15.70
CA SER A 875 -12.67 -29.98 15.30
C SER A 875 -13.01 -30.30 13.84
N LEU A 876 -14.29 -30.56 13.58
CA LEU A 876 -14.81 -30.84 12.23
C LEU A 876 -14.83 -29.56 11.39
N ASP A 877 -14.96 -28.42 12.07
CA ASP A 877 -15.13 -27.09 11.52
C ASP A 877 -14.02 -26.71 10.53
N PRO A 878 -12.71 -26.75 10.86
CA PRO A 878 -11.65 -26.44 9.90
C PRO A 878 -11.56 -27.43 8.72
N ILE A 879 -12.08 -28.66 8.86
CA ILE A 879 -12.03 -29.68 7.79
C ILE A 879 -13.17 -29.48 6.80
N LEU A 880 -14.40 -29.22 7.28
CA LEU A 880 -15.59 -29.23 6.43
C LEU A 880 -16.13 -27.82 6.11
N SER A 881 -15.92 -26.81 6.98
CA SER A 881 -16.49 -25.47 6.79
C SER A 881 -16.09 -24.85 5.45
N TYR A 882 -14.86 -25.09 4.98
CA TYR A 882 -14.41 -24.56 3.68
C TYR A 882 -15.17 -25.11 2.47
N HIS A 883 -15.84 -26.25 2.61
CA HIS A 883 -16.59 -26.88 1.54
C HIS A 883 -18.08 -26.53 1.55
N VAL A 884 -18.62 -25.96 2.62
CA VAL A 884 -20.03 -25.60 2.72
C VAL A 884 -20.27 -24.28 2.01
N LYS A 885 -21.13 -24.26 1.00
CA LYS A 885 -21.52 -23.02 0.32
C LYS A 885 -22.58 -22.28 1.14
N PRO A 886 -22.37 -21.00 1.49
CA PRO A 886 -23.39 -20.20 2.16
C PRO A 886 -24.59 -19.96 1.24
N ASN A 887 -25.79 -19.85 1.82
CA ASN A 887 -27.04 -19.51 1.11
C ASN A 887 -27.45 -20.46 -0.06
N VAL A 888 -26.86 -21.65 -0.16
CA VAL A 888 -27.20 -22.66 -1.19
C VAL A 888 -27.87 -23.87 -0.55
N SER A 889 -28.96 -24.38 -1.15
CA SER A 889 -29.70 -25.54 -0.65
C SER A 889 -28.85 -26.83 -0.59
N LEU A 890 -29.17 -27.72 0.36
CA LEU A 890 -28.46 -29.00 0.62
C LEU A 890 -28.24 -29.86 -0.64
N ILE A 891 -29.15 -29.81 -1.61
CA ILE A 891 -29.09 -30.63 -2.84
C ILE A 891 -27.98 -30.15 -3.78
N HIS A 892 -27.69 -28.84 -3.80
CA HIS A 892 -26.70 -28.21 -4.68
C HIS A 892 -25.32 -28.05 -4.01
N GLN A 893 -25.15 -28.56 -2.78
CA GLN A 893 -23.87 -28.62 -2.09
C GLN A 893 -22.89 -29.60 -2.78
N PRO A 894 -21.56 -29.40 -2.66
CA PRO A 894 -20.55 -30.23 -3.30
C PRO A 894 -20.57 -31.70 -2.86
N LEU A 895 -19.97 -32.57 -3.68
CA LEU A 895 -19.93 -34.02 -3.47
C LEU A 895 -19.38 -34.42 -2.10
N ILE A 896 -18.38 -33.72 -1.59
CA ILE A 896 -17.78 -34.02 -0.29
C ILE A 896 -18.77 -33.90 0.87
N ILE A 897 -19.68 -32.93 0.82
CA ILE A 897 -20.73 -32.75 1.84
C ILE A 897 -21.77 -33.85 1.71
N LYS A 898 -22.18 -34.17 0.48
CA LYS A 898 -23.13 -35.28 0.22
C LYS A 898 -22.61 -36.60 0.77
N ILE A 899 -21.34 -36.93 0.50
CA ILE A 899 -20.70 -38.14 1.02
C ILE A 899 -20.60 -38.08 2.56
N SER A 900 -20.24 -36.93 3.13
CA SER A 900 -20.16 -36.76 4.59
C SER A 900 -21.51 -36.91 5.29
N ILE A 901 -22.60 -36.44 4.68
CA ILE A 901 -23.98 -36.65 5.17
C ILE A 901 -24.30 -38.14 5.17
N ILE A 902 -23.96 -38.87 4.09
CA ILE A 902 -24.19 -40.32 3.99
C ILE A 902 -23.39 -41.08 5.05
N ILE A 903 -22.11 -40.77 5.24
CA ILE A 903 -21.27 -41.40 6.26
C ILE A 903 -21.81 -41.13 7.67
N SER A 904 -22.15 -39.87 7.99
CA SER A 904 -22.67 -39.48 9.30
C SER A 904 -24.00 -40.17 9.63
N THR A 905 -24.90 -40.28 8.65
CA THR A 905 -26.19 -40.99 8.81
C THR A 905 -26.02 -42.49 9.01
N ILE A 906 -25.13 -43.16 8.25
CA ILE A 906 -24.81 -44.58 8.45
C ILE A 906 -24.25 -44.81 9.85
N MET A 907 -23.32 -43.95 10.30
CA MET A 907 -22.77 -44.05 11.64
C MET A 907 -23.86 -43.89 12.71
N PHE A 908 -24.76 -42.92 12.56
CA PHE A 908 -25.86 -42.74 13.49
C PHE A 908 -26.73 -43.99 13.66
N ILE A 909 -27.14 -44.60 12.54
CA ILE A 909 -28.00 -45.79 12.53
C ILE A 909 -27.28 -46.99 13.16
N LEU A 910 -26.08 -47.33 12.68
CA LEU A 910 -25.32 -48.48 13.19
C LEU A 910 -24.97 -48.32 14.67
N GLY A 911 -24.60 -47.12 15.07
CA GLY A 911 -24.23 -46.79 16.43
C GLY A 911 -25.40 -46.89 17.40
N LEU A 912 -26.58 -46.37 17.03
CA LEU A 912 -27.79 -46.51 17.83
C LEU A 912 -28.21 -47.97 18.00
N ILE A 913 -28.23 -48.75 16.92
CA ILE A 913 -28.59 -50.18 16.97
C ILE A 913 -27.64 -50.93 17.89
N SER A 914 -26.32 -50.75 17.72
CA SER A 914 -25.29 -51.38 18.54
C SER A 914 -25.41 -51.02 20.03
N GLY A 915 -25.61 -49.72 20.32
CA GLY A 915 -25.78 -49.23 21.68
C GLY A 915 -27.03 -49.78 22.37
N LEU A 916 -28.18 -49.74 21.69
CA LEU A 916 -29.45 -50.23 22.22
C LEU A 916 -29.43 -51.74 22.50
N LEU A 917 -28.90 -52.54 21.56
CA LEU A 917 -28.73 -53.98 21.75
C LEU A 917 -27.82 -54.29 22.94
N SER A 918 -26.74 -53.52 23.11
CA SER A 918 -25.82 -53.67 24.23
C SER A 918 -26.49 -53.36 25.57
N ILE A 919 -27.27 -52.27 25.65
CA ILE A 919 -28.01 -51.90 26.87
C ILE A 919 -29.01 -52.99 27.25
N LEU A 920 -29.77 -53.54 26.29
CA LEU A 920 -30.73 -54.61 26.53
C LEU A 920 -30.08 -55.85 27.17
N VAL A 921 -28.88 -56.21 26.71
CA VAL A 921 -28.11 -57.35 27.24
C VAL A 921 -27.54 -57.03 28.63
N PHE A 922 -26.89 -55.88 28.81
CA PHE A 922 -26.21 -55.55 30.06
C PHE A 922 -27.16 -55.12 31.19
N HIS A 923 -28.40 -54.74 30.88
CA HIS A 923 -29.41 -54.45 31.91
C HIS A 923 -29.87 -55.70 32.68
N ARG A 924 -29.69 -56.91 32.12
CA ARG A 924 -30.10 -58.16 32.78
C ARG A 924 -29.31 -58.41 34.07
N VAL A 925 -29.98 -58.99 35.06
CA VAL A 925 -29.42 -59.24 36.41
C VAL A 925 -28.17 -60.14 36.36
N LYS A 926 -28.14 -61.11 35.44
CA LYS A 926 -26.99 -62.01 35.26
C LYS A 926 -25.74 -61.31 34.75
N ALA A 927 -25.89 -60.31 33.87
CA ALA A 927 -24.76 -59.52 33.38
C ALA A 927 -24.16 -58.62 34.47
N ARG A 928 -24.98 -58.16 35.43
CA ARG A 928 -24.59 -57.28 36.55
C ARG A 928 -24.17 -58.00 37.83
N GLN A 929 -23.82 -59.30 37.75
CA GLN A 929 -23.34 -60.04 38.92
C GLN A 929 -21.93 -59.61 39.37
N VAL A 930 -21.13 -59.07 38.47
CA VAL A 930 -19.76 -58.58 38.69
C VAL A 930 -19.67 -57.11 38.26
N GLY A 931 -18.76 -56.33 38.86
CA GLY A 931 -18.54 -54.92 38.55
C GLY A 931 -18.36 -54.63 37.05
N SER A 932 -17.76 -55.56 36.30
CA SER A 932 -17.58 -55.46 34.84
C SER A 932 -18.87 -55.24 34.06
N GLY A 933 -20.01 -55.74 34.55
CA GLY A 933 -21.31 -55.51 33.92
C GLY A 933 -21.83 -54.08 34.07
N TYR A 934 -21.48 -53.40 35.16
CA TYR A 934 -21.83 -51.98 35.36
C TYR A 934 -20.98 -51.07 34.47
N TYR A 935 -19.67 -51.34 34.35
CA TYR A 935 -18.81 -50.59 33.41
C TYR A 935 -19.30 -50.71 31.96
N LEU A 936 -19.67 -51.91 31.51
CA LEU A 936 -20.18 -52.14 30.14
C LEU A 936 -21.54 -51.49 29.90
N LEU A 937 -22.43 -51.48 30.91
CA LEU A 937 -23.71 -50.79 30.82
C LEU A 937 -23.52 -49.27 30.68
N VAL A 938 -22.66 -48.68 31.50
CA VAL A 938 -22.36 -47.23 31.40
C VAL A 938 -21.64 -46.91 30.10
N SER A 939 -20.71 -47.75 29.66
CA SER A 939 -20.03 -47.61 28.35
C SER A 939 -21.03 -47.61 27.18
N SER A 940 -22.06 -48.46 27.22
CA SER A 940 -23.10 -48.51 26.20
C SER A 940 -24.01 -47.27 26.19
N ILE A 941 -24.25 -46.67 27.37
CA ILE A 941 -24.99 -45.41 27.48
C ILE A 941 -24.14 -44.25 26.94
N THR A 942 -22.85 -44.19 27.30
CA THR A 942 -21.93 -43.17 26.78
C THR A 942 -21.78 -43.24 25.27
N SER A 943 -21.76 -44.44 24.67
CA SER A 943 -21.65 -44.59 23.22
C SER A 943 -22.87 -44.02 22.49
N ILE A 944 -24.09 -44.24 22.99
CA ILE A 944 -25.30 -43.63 22.40
C ILE A 944 -25.23 -42.11 22.50
N PHE A 945 -24.91 -41.59 23.68
CA PHE A 945 -24.82 -40.14 23.89
C PHE A 945 -23.75 -39.51 23.00
N MET A 946 -22.60 -40.16 22.82
CA MET A 946 -21.56 -39.74 21.88
C MET A 946 -22.05 -39.59 20.45
N ILE A 947 -22.75 -40.60 19.93
CA ILE A 947 -23.25 -40.60 18.56
C ILE A 947 -24.30 -39.49 18.36
N ILE A 948 -25.16 -39.24 19.35
CA ILE A 948 -26.15 -38.16 19.32
C ILE A 948 -25.45 -36.79 19.31
N VAL A 949 -24.46 -36.57 20.18
CA VAL A 949 -23.73 -35.29 20.20
C VAL A 949 -22.95 -35.08 18.90
N LEU A 950 -22.36 -36.13 18.32
CA LEU A 950 -21.64 -36.07 17.05
C LEU A 950 -22.55 -35.68 15.89
N THR A 951 -23.76 -36.23 15.81
CA THR A 951 -24.72 -35.84 14.76
C THR A 951 -25.26 -34.43 14.96
N ILE A 952 -25.52 -34.01 16.20
CA ILE A 952 -25.89 -32.62 16.51
C ILE A 952 -24.78 -31.66 16.03
N LYS A 953 -23.51 -31.95 16.35
CA LYS A 953 -22.36 -31.16 15.88
C LYS A 953 -22.35 -31.02 14.36
N PHE A 954 -22.48 -32.14 13.65
CA PHE A 954 -22.43 -32.19 12.20
C PHE A 954 -23.54 -31.34 11.55
N TRP A 955 -24.78 -31.48 12.03
CA TRP A 955 -25.90 -30.70 11.51
C TRP A 955 -25.79 -29.23 11.86
N GLN A 956 -25.35 -28.89 13.06
CA GLN A 956 -25.17 -27.50 13.44
C GLN A 956 -24.10 -26.81 12.59
N LEU A 957 -22.99 -27.50 12.29
CA LEU A 957 -21.97 -26.98 11.40
C LEU A 957 -22.58 -26.59 10.04
N ILE A 958 -23.31 -27.51 9.41
CA ILE A 958 -23.94 -27.26 8.11
C ILE A 958 -24.94 -26.11 8.19
N LEU A 959 -25.79 -26.09 9.21
CA LEU A 959 -26.82 -25.05 9.37
C LEU A 959 -26.23 -23.66 9.65
N SER A 960 -25.15 -23.58 10.44
CA SER A 960 -24.45 -22.32 10.72
C SER A 960 -23.76 -21.76 9.48
N GLN A 961 -23.04 -22.59 8.71
CA GLN A 961 -22.36 -22.16 7.48
C GLN A 961 -23.32 -21.86 6.33
N MET A 962 -24.52 -22.46 6.33
CA MET A 962 -25.59 -22.09 5.40
C MET A 962 -26.34 -20.80 5.80
N SER A 963 -25.92 -20.12 6.87
CA SER A 963 -26.56 -18.91 7.42
C SER A 963 -28.05 -19.08 7.78
N LEU A 964 -28.49 -20.31 8.08
CA LEU A 964 -29.86 -20.59 8.51
C LEU A 964 -30.06 -20.30 10.01
N ILE A 965 -28.99 -20.30 10.79
CA ILE A 965 -29.00 -20.01 12.24
C ILE A 965 -28.07 -18.82 12.49
N ASN A 966 -28.65 -17.65 12.78
CA ASN A 966 -27.88 -16.41 13.01
C ASN A 966 -27.79 -16.02 14.50
N ASN A 967 -28.36 -16.80 15.41
CA ASN A 967 -28.34 -16.48 16.85
C ASN A 967 -26.93 -16.68 17.45
N ARG A 968 -26.20 -15.58 17.61
CA ARG A 968 -24.80 -15.57 18.10
C ARG A 968 -24.61 -16.22 19.47
N SER A 969 -25.53 -15.99 20.41
CA SER A 969 -25.47 -16.61 21.75
C SER A 969 -25.56 -18.15 21.67
N LEU A 970 -26.48 -18.67 20.87
CA LEU A 970 -26.65 -20.11 20.67
C LEU A 970 -25.43 -20.73 19.97
N LEU A 971 -24.90 -20.07 18.94
CA LEU A 971 -23.68 -20.50 18.25
C LEU A 971 -22.47 -20.53 19.19
N THR A 972 -22.30 -19.51 20.04
CA THR A 972 -21.20 -19.42 21.01
C THR A 972 -21.32 -20.52 22.08
N PHE A 973 -22.50 -20.71 22.66
CA PHE A 973 -22.74 -21.75 23.66
C PHE A 973 -22.44 -23.14 23.10
N ASN A 974 -22.93 -23.44 21.90
CA ASN A 974 -22.71 -24.71 21.26
C ASN A 974 -21.24 -24.92 20.86
N CYS A 975 -20.57 -23.87 20.37
CA CYS A 975 -19.16 -23.89 20.04
C CYS A 975 -18.32 -24.35 21.24
N ILE A 976 -18.56 -23.76 22.42
CA ILE A 976 -17.84 -24.07 23.66
C ILE A 976 -18.19 -25.46 24.20
N LEU A 977 -19.48 -25.84 24.18
CA LEU A 977 -19.96 -27.04 24.89
C LEU A 977 -19.75 -28.35 24.12
N ILE A 978 -20.06 -28.39 22.82
CA ILE A 978 -20.24 -29.66 22.09
C ILE A 978 -18.93 -30.45 21.98
N ASP A 979 -17.83 -29.80 21.64
CA ASP A 979 -16.54 -30.48 21.47
C ASP A 979 -15.92 -30.92 22.78
N PHE A 980 -16.10 -30.10 23.83
CA PHE A 980 -15.72 -30.47 25.17
C PHE A 980 -16.44 -31.75 25.61
N VAL A 981 -17.77 -31.82 25.43
CA VAL A 981 -18.57 -33.00 25.75
C VAL A 981 -18.12 -34.22 24.93
N LEU A 982 -17.88 -34.08 23.63
CA LEU A 982 -17.38 -35.17 22.78
C LEU A 982 -16.03 -35.71 23.26
N LYS A 983 -15.08 -34.84 23.63
CA LYS A 983 -13.76 -35.24 24.12
C LYS A 983 -13.86 -35.97 25.47
N VAL A 984 -14.70 -35.51 26.39
CA VAL A 984 -14.88 -36.11 27.72
C VAL A 984 -15.48 -37.50 27.59
N LEU A 985 -16.54 -37.62 26.81
CA LEU A 985 -17.24 -38.89 26.61
C LEU A 985 -16.35 -39.92 25.89
N LEU A 986 -15.57 -39.51 24.89
CA LEU A 986 -14.65 -40.41 24.20
C LEU A 986 -13.56 -40.93 25.14
N ALA A 987 -12.93 -40.04 25.92
CA ALA A 987 -11.95 -40.44 26.92
C ALA A 987 -12.56 -41.35 28.00
N SER A 988 -13.76 -41.01 28.51
CA SER A 988 -14.45 -41.83 29.51
C SER A 988 -14.72 -43.26 29.01
N SER A 989 -15.07 -43.42 27.72
CA SER A 989 -15.30 -44.73 27.11
C SER A 989 -14.02 -45.59 27.06
N GLU A 990 -12.88 -45.00 26.71
CA GLU A 990 -11.57 -45.67 26.70
C GLU A 990 -11.16 -46.14 28.11
N TRP A 991 -11.35 -45.29 29.13
CA TRP A 991 -11.07 -45.64 30.53
C TRP A 991 -12.03 -46.68 31.10
N LEU A 992 -13.32 -46.63 30.75
CA LEU A 992 -14.29 -47.66 31.14
C LEU A 992 -13.91 -49.04 30.56
N ASN A 993 -13.43 -49.07 29.31
CA ASN A 993 -12.93 -50.31 28.70
C ASN A 993 -11.70 -50.86 29.46
N ALA A 994 -10.75 -50.01 29.85
CA ALA A 994 -9.63 -50.42 30.68
C ALA A 994 -10.07 -50.95 32.06
N CYS A 995 -11.06 -50.30 32.69
CA CYS A 995 -11.64 -50.77 33.96
C CYS A 995 -12.28 -52.16 33.82
N VAL A 996 -12.95 -52.46 32.69
CA VAL A 996 -13.47 -53.79 32.41
C VAL A 996 -12.35 -54.83 32.38
N ALA A 997 -11.22 -54.53 31.75
CA ALA A 997 -10.10 -55.46 31.65
C ALA A 997 -9.39 -55.68 33.00
N VAL A 998 -9.21 -54.63 33.80
CA VAL A 998 -8.67 -54.72 35.17
C VAL A 998 -9.56 -55.56 36.07
N GLU A 999 -10.88 -55.31 36.06
CA GLU A 999 -11.84 -56.07 36.87
C GLU A 999 -11.83 -57.56 36.48
N ARG A 1000 -11.74 -57.86 35.18
CA ARG A 1000 -11.60 -59.22 34.66
C ARG A 1000 -10.29 -59.88 35.12
N MET A 1001 -9.17 -59.16 35.10
CA MET A 1001 -7.89 -59.65 35.61
C MET A 1001 -7.98 -60.00 37.10
N ILE A 1002 -8.54 -59.11 37.94
CA ILE A 1002 -8.70 -59.36 39.39
C ILE A 1002 -9.58 -60.59 39.64
N SER A 1003 -10.65 -60.76 38.85
CA SER A 1003 -11.53 -61.94 38.96
C SER A 1003 -10.82 -63.26 38.66
N VAL A 1004 -9.83 -63.26 37.76
CA VAL A 1004 -9.02 -64.45 37.41
C VAL A 1004 -7.95 -64.71 38.46
N ILE A 1005 -7.34 -63.67 39.03
CA ILE A 1005 -6.27 -63.80 40.04
C ILE A 1005 -6.84 -64.29 41.38
N HIS A 1006 -7.94 -63.71 41.86
CA HIS A 1006 -8.57 -64.03 43.16
C HIS A 1006 -9.69 -65.08 43.05
N TYR A 1007 -9.62 -65.98 42.07
CA TYR A 1007 -10.70 -66.90 41.67
C TYR A 1007 -11.57 -67.47 42.81
N THR A 1008 -10.99 -67.91 43.93
CA THR A 1008 -11.70 -68.48 45.09
C THR A 1008 -12.10 -67.45 46.17
N SER A 1009 -11.44 -66.31 46.24
CA SER A 1009 -11.65 -65.25 47.25
C SER A 1009 -12.36 -63.99 46.70
N PHE A 1010 -12.82 -64.03 45.44
CA PHE A 1010 -13.41 -62.86 44.79
C PHE A 1010 -14.79 -62.50 45.35
N ASN A 1011 -14.87 -61.36 46.05
CA ASN A 1011 -16.12 -60.86 46.64
C ASN A 1011 -16.93 -60.01 45.63
N LYS A 1012 -18.01 -60.61 45.11
CA LYS A 1012 -18.92 -59.96 44.15
C LYS A 1012 -19.67 -58.75 44.69
N LYS A 1013 -20.00 -58.69 46.00
CA LYS A 1013 -20.71 -57.52 46.58
C LYS A 1013 -19.80 -56.30 46.65
N ARG A 1014 -18.56 -56.50 47.08
CA ARG A 1014 -17.53 -55.44 47.14
C ARG A 1014 -17.17 -54.91 45.75
N SER A 1015 -17.04 -55.81 44.76
CA SER A 1015 -16.83 -55.45 43.35
C SER A 1015 -17.91 -54.51 42.79
N LYS A 1016 -19.20 -54.73 43.12
CA LYS A 1016 -20.30 -53.85 42.67
C LYS A 1016 -20.24 -52.45 43.27
N GLN A 1017 -19.93 -52.34 44.57
CA GLN A 1017 -19.83 -51.04 45.25
C GLN A 1017 -18.63 -50.24 44.72
N LEU A 1018 -17.48 -50.90 44.56
CA LEU A 1018 -16.29 -50.28 43.98
C LEU A 1018 -16.54 -49.84 42.53
N ALA A 1019 -17.22 -50.64 41.72
CA ALA A 1019 -17.51 -50.28 40.34
C ALA A 1019 -18.31 -48.97 40.22
N LYS A 1020 -19.31 -48.75 41.08
CA LYS A 1020 -20.08 -47.50 41.07
C LYS A 1020 -19.22 -46.28 41.41
N LEU A 1021 -18.32 -46.42 42.38
CA LEU A 1021 -17.41 -45.34 42.80
C LEU A 1021 -16.37 -45.03 41.70
N VAL A 1022 -15.78 -46.07 41.11
CA VAL A 1022 -14.79 -45.93 40.03
C VAL A 1022 -15.42 -45.27 38.80
N ILE A 1023 -16.65 -45.63 38.43
CA ILE A 1023 -17.36 -44.97 37.31
C ILE A 1023 -17.46 -43.46 37.55
N SER A 1024 -17.90 -43.05 38.74
CA SER A 1024 -18.00 -41.62 39.10
C SER A 1024 -16.63 -40.93 39.06
N SER A 1025 -15.58 -41.60 39.55
CA SER A 1025 -14.22 -41.07 39.53
C SER A 1025 -13.66 -40.92 38.11
N VAL A 1026 -13.97 -41.85 37.20
CA VAL A 1026 -13.50 -41.79 35.80
C VAL A 1026 -14.03 -40.52 35.13
N PHE A 1027 -15.34 -40.25 35.23
CA PHE A 1027 -15.91 -39.03 34.64
C PHE A 1027 -15.34 -37.76 35.25
N LEU A 1028 -15.20 -37.72 36.59
CA LEU A 1028 -14.64 -36.56 37.29
C LEU A 1028 -13.22 -36.24 36.81
N VAL A 1029 -12.36 -37.26 36.74
CA VAL A 1029 -10.96 -37.11 36.29
C VAL A 1029 -10.93 -36.64 34.84
N THR A 1030 -11.70 -37.26 33.94
CA THR A 1030 -11.72 -36.87 32.52
C THR A 1030 -12.23 -35.45 32.27
N ILE A 1031 -13.17 -34.96 33.09
CA ILE A 1031 -13.67 -33.59 33.03
C ILE A 1031 -12.56 -32.61 33.46
N ILE A 1032 -11.91 -32.87 34.60
CA ILE A 1032 -10.86 -31.99 35.14
C ILE A 1032 -9.68 -31.88 34.17
N THR A 1033 -9.24 -33.00 33.58
CA THR A 1033 -8.11 -33.02 32.66
C THR A 1033 -8.35 -32.28 31.35
N GLN A 1034 -9.61 -32.02 30.98
CA GLN A 1034 -10.00 -31.39 29.71
C GLN A 1034 -10.62 -29.99 29.86
N ILE A 1035 -10.64 -29.44 31.08
CA ILE A 1035 -11.31 -28.15 31.37
C ILE A 1035 -10.65 -26.94 30.69
N HIS A 1036 -9.39 -27.05 30.25
CA HIS A 1036 -8.70 -25.99 29.52
C HIS A 1036 -9.31 -25.73 28.13
N ASP A 1037 -9.94 -26.74 27.53
CA ASP A 1037 -10.50 -26.62 26.17
C ASP A 1037 -11.63 -25.57 26.06
N PRO A 1038 -12.69 -25.60 26.89
CA PRO A 1038 -13.76 -24.60 26.81
C PRO A 1038 -13.32 -23.17 27.18
N ILE A 1039 -12.29 -23.01 28.01
CA ILE A 1039 -11.79 -21.70 28.46
C ILE A 1039 -11.13 -20.94 27.30
N HIS A 1040 -10.43 -21.67 26.43
CA HIS A 1040 -9.65 -21.10 25.32
C HIS A 1040 -10.40 -21.11 23.99
N ARG A 1041 -11.68 -21.47 23.99
CA ARG A 1041 -12.49 -21.60 22.78
C ARG A 1041 -13.34 -20.36 22.55
N GLN A 1042 -13.28 -19.83 21.34
CA GLN A 1042 -13.97 -18.60 20.96
C GLN A 1042 -14.65 -18.73 19.59
N LEU A 1043 -15.68 -17.89 19.40
CA LEU A 1043 -16.39 -17.74 18.14
C LEU A 1043 -15.85 -16.49 17.42
N ILE A 1044 -15.34 -16.67 16.19
CA ILE A 1044 -14.74 -15.60 15.40
C ILE A 1044 -15.49 -15.47 14.07
N ASP A 1045 -15.84 -14.24 13.71
CA ASP A 1045 -16.45 -13.91 12.43
C ASP A 1045 -15.34 -13.49 11.46
N ASP A 1046 -15.18 -14.22 10.36
CA ASP A 1046 -14.25 -13.89 9.28
C ASP A 1046 -15.02 -13.12 8.22
N THR A 1047 -14.77 -11.81 8.16
CA THR A 1047 -15.39 -10.88 7.23
C THR A 1047 -14.41 -10.54 6.11
N ASP A 1048 -14.09 -11.52 5.26
CA ASP A 1048 -13.46 -11.24 3.96
C ASP A 1048 -14.56 -10.74 3.01
N ASP A 1049 -14.27 -9.73 2.17
CA ASP A 1049 -15.22 -9.06 1.26
C ASP A 1049 -16.09 -9.99 0.39
N ASP A 1050 -15.65 -11.22 0.15
CA ASP A 1050 -16.35 -12.19 -0.70
C ASP A 1050 -17.17 -13.24 0.09
N GLU A 1051 -16.84 -13.54 1.36
CA GLU A 1051 -17.46 -14.64 2.11
C GLU A 1051 -17.48 -14.39 3.63
N GLN A 1052 -18.68 -14.13 4.19
CA GLN A 1052 -18.88 -14.07 5.65
C GLN A 1052 -18.94 -15.49 6.22
N ARG A 1053 -17.99 -15.82 7.11
CA ARG A 1053 -17.92 -17.16 7.70
C ARG A 1053 -17.74 -17.08 9.21
N ILE A 1054 -18.40 -18.00 9.92
CA ILE A 1054 -18.33 -18.09 11.38
C ILE A 1054 -17.45 -19.28 11.75
N TRP A 1055 -16.44 -19.06 12.58
CA TRP A 1055 -15.50 -20.09 13.02
C TRP A 1055 -15.62 -20.33 14.51
N CYS A 1056 -15.54 -21.60 14.92
CA CYS A 1056 -15.35 -22.00 16.29
C CYS A 1056 -13.92 -22.54 16.43
N PHE A 1057 -13.05 -21.79 17.11
CA PHE A 1057 -11.62 -22.08 17.17
C PHE A 1057 -11.11 -22.04 18.61
N VAL A 1058 -10.00 -22.76 18.85
CA VAL A 1058 -9.34 -22.83 20.16
C VAL A 1058 -7.97 -22.21 20.06
N GLU A 1059 -7.73 -21.16 20.83
CA GLU A 1059 -6.47 -20.42 20.85
C GLU A 1059 -5.67 -20.81 22.09
N TYR A 1060 -4.69 -21.70 21.91
CA TYR A 1060 -3.79 -22.11 22.99
C TYR A 1060 -2.52 -21.27 22.97
N SER A 1061 -2.08 -20.86 24.17
CA SER A 1061 -0.68 -20.46 24.35
C SER A 1061 0.24 -21.67 24.14
N SER A 1062 1.50 -21.42 23.80
CA SER A 1062 2.50 -22.48 23.53
C SER A 1062 2.58 -23.53 24.65
N SER A 1063 2.49 -23.11 25.91
CA SER A 1063 2.53 -24.00 27.08
C SER A 1063 1.27 -24.87 27.20
N ILE A 1064 0.09 -24.30 26.95
CA ILE A 1064 -1.19 -25.00 27.03
C ILE A 1064 -1.33 -25.98 25.87
N GLY A 1065 -0.80 -25.64 24.69
CA GLY A 1065 -0.73 -26.53 23.54
C GLY A 1065 0.05 -27.82 23.86
N ILE A 1066 1.23 -27.70 24.49
CA ILE A 1066 2.04 -28.85 24.92
C ILE A 1066 1.28 -29.72 25.93
N TYR A 1067 0.66 -29.10 26.95
CA TYR A 1067 -0.15 -29.80 27.93
C TYR A 1067 -1.31 -30.58 27.28
N ASN A 1068 -2.01 -29.97 26.34
CA ASN A 1068 -3.13 -30.58 25.62
C ASN A 1068 -2.70 -31.79 24.78
N SER A 1069 -1.56 -31.69 24.08
CA SER A 1069 -0.98 -32.84 23.36
C SER A 1069 -0.58 -33.96 24.30
N PHE A 1070 0.03 -33.63 25.44
CA PHE A 1070 0.44 -34.62 26.46
C PHE A 1070 -0.77 -35.34 27.06
N ILE A 1071 -1.80 -34.60 27.50
CA ILE A 1071 -3.02 -35.18 28.08
C ILE A 1071 -3.75 -36.07 27.07
N THR A 1072 -3.82 -35.66 25.81
CA THR A 1072 -4.47 -36.46 24.75
C THR A 1072 -3.72 -37.76 24.50
N LEU A 1073 -2.37 -37.71 24.48
CA LEU A 1073 -1.53 -38.91 24.41
C LEU A 1073 -1.77 -39.83 25.63
N CYS A 1074 -1.83 -39.28 26.83
CA CYS A 1074 -2.06 -40.03 28.06
C CYS A 1074 -3.41 -40.75 28.07
N HIS A 1075 -4.51 -40.04 27.74
CA HIS A 1075 -5.84 -40.67 27.71
C HIS A 1075 -5.96 -41.78 26.67
N PHE A 1076 -5.18 -41.74 25.59
CA PHE A 1076 -5.17 -42.80 24.59
C PHE A 1076 -4.24 -43.97 24.95
N LEU A 1077 -2.95 -43.70 25.23
CA LEU A 1077 -1.93 -44.74 25.42
C LEU A 1077 -2.09 -45.50 26.75
N VAL A 1078 -2.52 -44.83 27.83
CA VAL A 1078 -2.59 -45.46 29.15
C VAL A 1078 -3.70 -46.52 29.23
N PRO A 1079 -4.97 -46.23 28.87
CA PRO A 1079 -6.02 -47.25 28.84
C PRO A 1079 -5.69 -48.41 27.91
N PHE A 1080 -5.06 -48.10 26.77
CA PHE A 1080 -4.61 -49.13 25.84
C PHE A 1080 -3.56 -50.06 26.46
N SER A 1081 -2.50 -49.49 27.04
CA SER A 1081 -1.43 -50.26 27.69
C SER A 1081 -1.98 -51.16 28.79
N ILE A 1082 -2.94 -50.65 29.58
CA ILE A 1082 -3.66 -51.43 30.59
C ILE A 1082 -4.41 -52.61 29.95
N ASN A 1083 -5.16 -52.39 28.88
CA ASN A 1083 -5.90 -53.46 28.19
C ASN A 1083 -4.97 -54.55 27.62
N LEU A 1084 -3.83 -54.17 27.05
CA LEU A 1084 -2.86 -55.13 26.51
C LEU A 1084 -2.18 -55.95 27.62
N ILE A 1085 -1.69 -55.27 28.66
CA ILE A 1085 -1.00 -55.91 29.79
C ILE A 1085 -1.96 -56.86 30.53
N THR A 1086 -3.18 -56.40 30.81
CA THR A 1086 -4.19 -57.23 31.51
C THR A 1086 -4.54 -58.49 30.71
N ALA A 1087 -4.68 -58.39 29.39
CA ALA A 1087 -4.91 -59.56 28.53
C ALA A 1087 -3.75 -60.57 28.59
N LEU A 1088 -2.49 -60.10 28.53
CA LEU A 1088 -1.31 -60.96 28.66
C LEU A 1088 -1.22 -61.62 30.04
N VAL A 1089 -1.52 -60.89 31.11
CA VAL A 1089 -1.51 -61.45 32.48
C VAL A 1089 -2.60 -62.51 32.66
N ILE A 1090 -3.80 -62.29 32.11
CA ILE A 1090 -4.89 -63.27 32.13
C ILE A 1090 -4.45 -64.58 31.46
N ILE A 1091 -3.87 -64.51 30.26
CA ILE A 1091 -3.37 -65.69 29.53
C ILE A 1091 -2.26 -66.39 30.32
N LYS A 1092 -1.29 -65.62 30.86
CA LYS A 1092 -0.17 -66.17 31.66
C LYS A 1092 -0.65 -66.89 32.92
N LYS A 1093 -1.61 -66.31 33.67
CA LYS A 1093 -2.14 -66.92 34.89
C LYS A 1093 -3.00 -68.16 34.60
N ILE A 1094 -3.79 -68.16 33.52
CA ILE A 1094 -4.55 -69.34 33.08
C ILE A 1094 -3.61 -70.46 32.66
N ALA A 1095 -2.55 -70.16 31.90
CA ALA A 1095 -1.53 -71.13 31.49
C ALA A 1095 -0.79 -71.73 32.71
N ARG A 1096 -0.36 -70.88 33.66
CA ARG A 1096 0.36 -71.31 34.86
C ARG A 1096 -0.50 -72.19 35.76
N ARG A 1097 -1.79 -71.87 35.89
CA ARG A 1097 -2.73 -72.68 36.67
C ARG A 1097 -2.98 -74.05 36.04
N ARG A 1098 -3.04 -74.15 34.71
CA ARG A 1098 -3.17 -75.44 34.01
C ARG A 1098 -1.90 -76.29 34.08
N SER A 1099 -0.74 -75.67 33.95
CA SER A 1099 0.55 -76.34 34.14
C SER A 1099 0.71 -76.90 35.57
N ASN A 1100 0.19 -76.22 36.59
CA ASN A 1100 0.18 -76.74 37.96
C ASN A 1100 -0.84 -77.89 38.19
N ILE A 1101 -1.87 -78.02 37.34
CA ILE A 1101 -2.90 -79.09 37.43
C ILE A 1101 -2.51 -80.31 36.59
N TYR A 1102 -1.76 -80.11 35.49
CA TYR A 1102 -1.28 -81.16 34.59
C TYR A 1102 0.25 -81.00 34.40
N PRO A 1103 1.08 -81.65 35.24
CA PRO A 1103 2.53 -81.46 35.25
C PRO A 1103 3.29 -82.12 34.08
N GLU A 1104 2.60 -82.87 33.20
CA GLU A 1104 3.23 -83.66 32.12
C GLU A 1104 3.73 -82.85 30.90
N GLN A 1105 3.47 -81.53 30.83
CA GLN A 1105 3.88 -80.68 29.70
C GLN A 1105 4.56 -79.38 30.16
N SER A 1106 5.44 -78.84 29.31
CA SER A 1106 6.17 -77.60 29.58
C SER A 1106 5.22 -76.40 29.68
N PHE A 1107 5.59 -75.42 30.53
CA PHE A 1107 4.83 -74.17 30.65
C PHE A 1107 4.71 -73.41 29.31
N GLN A 1108 5.73 -73.49 28.45
CA GLN A 1108 5.73 -72.86 27.12
C GLN A 1108 4.69 -73.48 26.18
N ASP A 1109 4.57 -74.81 26.15
CA ASP A 1109 3.56 -75.50 25.32
C ASP A 1109 2.13 -75.18 25.78
N HIS A 1110 1.92 -75.14 27.10
CA HIS A 1110 0.64 -74.71 27.67
C HIS A 1110 0.34 -73.23 27.36
N PHE A 1111 1.34 -72.35 27.38
CA PHE A 1111 1.18 -70.94 27.07
C PHE A 1111 0.82 -70.72 25.59
N GLN A 1112 1.53 -71.34 24.63
CA GLN A 1112 1.20 -71.23 23.20
C GLN A 1112 -0.19 -71.79 22.87
N ARG A 1113 -0.56 -72.96 23.41
CA ARG A 1113 -1.90 -73.53 23.22
C ARG A 1113 -3.00 -72.65 23.83
N GLN A 1114 -2.76 -72.02 24.98
CA GLN A 1114 -3.75 -71.09 25.57
C GLN A 1114 -3.84 -69.77 24.80
N MET A 1115 -2.72 -69.27 24.25
CA MET A 1115 -2.71 -68.06 23.42
C MET A 1115 -3.54 -68.28 22.14
N HIS A 1116 -3.42 -69.43 21.49
CA HIS A 1116 -4.26 -69.79 20.34
C HIS A 1116 -5.74 -69.99 20.73
N ARG A 1117 -6.03 -70.62 21.88
CA ARG A 1117 -7.41 -70.86 22.34
C ARG A 1117 -8.13 -69.58 22.78
N HIS A 1118 -7.38 -68.59 23.27
CA HIS A 1118 -7.90 -67.31 23.77
C HIS A 1118 -7.55 -66.13 22.87
N GLN A 1119 -7.22 -66.36 21.59
CA GLN A 1119 -6.85 -65.33 20.61
C GLN A 1119 -7.82 -64.13 20.57
N HIS A 1120 -9.13 -64.37 20.77
CA HIS A 1120 -10.16 -63.33 20.79
C HIS A 1120 -9.97 -62.28 21.90
N LEU A 1121 -9.30 -62.62 23.01
CA LEU A 1121 -8.98 -61.68 24.09
C LEU A 1121 -7.84 -60.71 23.71
N LEU A 1122 -6.99 -61.08 22.75
CA LEU A 1122 -5.94 -60.22 22.18
C LEU A 1122 -6.42 -59.48 20.93
N CYS A 1123 -7.30 -60.10 20.12
CA CYS A 1123 -7.86 -59.44 18.93
C CYS A 1123 -8.67 -58.18 19.27
N ALA A 1124 -9.41 -58.16 20.38
CA ALA A 1124 -10.23 -57.02 20.78
C ALA A 1124 -9.39 -55.75 21.08
N PRO A 1125 -8.36 -55.81 21.96
CA PRO A 1125 -7.42 -54.70 22.14
C PRO A 1125 -6.74 -54.29 20.83
N CYS A 1126 -6.26 -55.24 20.02
CA CYS A 1126 -5.57 -54.94 18.75
C CYS A 1126 -6.48 -54.23 17.74
N MET A 1127 -7.74 -54.64 17.59
CA MET A 1127 -8.72 -53.97 16.73
C MET A 1127 -9.00 -52.53 17.18
N LEU A 1128 -9.08 -52.30 18.50
CA LEU A 1128 -9.26 -50.96 19.06
C LEU A 1128 -8.03 -50.06 18.80
N ILE A 1129 -6.80 -50.61 18.78
CA ILE A 1129 -5.60 -49.87 18.39
C ILE A 1129 -5.66 -49.48 16.92
N VAL A 1130 -5.95 -50.44 16.03
CA VAL A 1130 -5.95 -50.20 14.58
C VAL A 1130 -6.95 -49.10 14.21
N LEU A 1131 -8.12 -49.11 14.85
CA LEU A 1131 -9.15 -48.09 14.66
C LEU A 1131 -8.84 -46.76 15.38
N GLY A 1132 -8.06 -46.78 16.47
CA GLY A 1132 -7.62 -45.59 17.20
C GLY A 1132 -6.33 -44.94 16.67
N LEU A 1133 -5.51 -45.67 15.91
CA LEU A 1133 -4.22 -45.24 15.36
C LEU A 1133 -4.33 -44.02 14.42
N PRO A 1134 -5.30 -43.93 13.50
CA PRO A 1134 -5.47 -42.76 12.65
C PRO A 1134 -5.60 -41.45 13.46
N ARG A 1135 -6.20 -41.52 14.65
CA ARG A 1135 -6.36 -40.39 15.57
C ARG A 1135 -5.00 -39.87 16.06
N LEU A 1136 -4.11 -40.78 16.48
CA LEU A 1136 -2.76 -40.42 16.89
C LEU A 1136 -1.92 -39.92 15.71
N ILE A 1137 -2.01 -40.58 14.56
CA ILE A 1137 -1.24 -40.21 13.38
C ILE A 1137 -1.58 -38.78 12.95
N VAL A 1138 -2.86 -38.40 12.92
CA VAL A 1138 -3.28 -37.03 12.59
C VAL A 1138 -2.90 -36.02 13.69
N SER A 1139 -2.99 -36.42 14.96
CA SER A 1139 -2.64 -35.54 16.09
C SER A 1139 -1.13 -35.25 16.20
N PHE A 1140 -0.27 -36.15 15.71
CA PHE A 1140 1.20 -36.04 15.79
C PHE A 1140 1.88 -35.85 14.43
N SER A 1141 1.14 -35.90 13.32
CA SER A 1141 1.71 -35.58 12.02
C SER A 1141 2.10 -34.11 12.00
N LYS A 1142 3.41 -33.84 11.93
CA LYS A 1142 3.95 -32.50 11.63
C LYS A 1142 3.45 -31.94 10.28
N ARG A 1143 2.87 -32.79 9.44
CA ARG A 1143 2.09 -32.40 8.25
C ARG A 1143 0.72 -31.90 8.70
N CYS A 1144 0.57 -30.58 8.66
CA CYS A 1144 -0.73 -29.91 8.66
C CYS A 1144 -1.45 -30.13 7.32
N MET A 1145 -2.74 -29.79 7.26
CA MET A 1145 -3.44 -29.69 5.98
C MET A 1145 -2.80 -28.52 5.21
N LYS A 1146 -2.08 -28.81 4.12
CA LYS A 1146 -1.40 -27.78 3.31
C LYS A 1146 -2.39 -27.04 2.40
N SER A 1147 -3.36 -27.77 1.86
CA SER A 1147 -4.42 -27.24 1.01
C SER A 1147 -5.76 -27.80 1.45
N ALA A 1148 -6.79 -26.95 1.52
CA ALA A 1148 -8.15 -27.38 1.81
C ALA A 1148 -8.77 -28.23 0.67
N ARG A 1149 -8.05 -28.46 -0.44
CA ARG A 1149 -8.51 -29.31 -1.55
C ARG A 1149 -8.31 -30.81 -1.35
N GLU A 1150 -7.54 -31.23 -0.35
CA GLU A 1150 -7.33 -32.67 -0.04
C GLU A 1150 -7.82 -33.04 1.38
N PRO A 1151 -9.14 -33.00 1.65
CA PRO A 1151 -9.65 -33.15 3.02
C PRO A 1151 -9.77 -34.62 3.43
N TRP A 1152 -9.73 -35.54 2.46
CA TRP A 1152 -10.11 -36.94 2.63
C TRP A 1152 -9.34 -37.65 3.72
N PHE A 1153 -8.03 -37.44 3.82
CA PHE A 1153 -7.21 -38.07 4.86
C PHE A 1153 -7.64 -37.65 6.27
N HIS A 1154 -7.85 -36.34 6.48
CA HIS A 1154 -8.26 -35.80 7.76
C HIS A 1154 -9.73 -36.13 8.09
N LEU A 1155 -10.60 -36.11 7.08
CA LEU A 1155 -12.03 -36.42 7.22
C LEU A 1155 -12.27 -37.91 7.54
N ILE A 1156 -11.58 -38.82 6.84
CA ILE A 1156 -11.63 -40.26 7.14
C ILE A 1156 -11.04 -40.51 8.54
N GLY A 1157 -9.89 -39.91 8.86
CA GLY A 1157 -9.29 -40.03 10.19
C GLY A 1157 -10.22 -39.57 11.31
N TYR A 1158 -10.98 -38.49 11.10
CA TYR A 1158 -11.96 -37.99 12.06
C TYR A 1158 -13.10 -39.00 12.28
N PHE A 1159 -13.78 -39.46 11.23
CA PHE A 1159 -14.89 -40.40 11.38
C PHE A 1159 -14.45 -41.76 11.94
N VAL A 1160 -13.29 -42.28 11.50
CA VAL A 1160 -12.74 -43.56 11.99
C VAL A 1160 -12.47 -43.52 13.50
N SER A 1161 -12.08 -42.36 14.04
CA SER A 1161 -11.80 -42.22 15.48
C SER A 1161 -12.99 -42.51 16.40
N PHE A 1162 -14.22 -42.39 15.91
CA PHE A 1162 -15.43 -42.68 16.68
C PHE A 1162 -15.91 -44.13 16.55
N ILE A 1163 -15.47 -44.88 15.53
CA ILE A 1163 -15.85 -46.28 15.28
C ILE A 1163 -15.61 -47.20 16.49
N PRO A 1164 -14.48 -47.13 17.24
CA PRO A 1164 -14.24 -47.97 18.42
C PRO A 1164 -15.40 -47.95 19.43
N SER A 1165 -16.00 -46.77 19.66
CA SER A 1165 -17.11 -46.60 20.61
C SER A 1165 -18.41 -47.26 20.13
N MET A 1166 -18.55 -47.48 18.82
CA MET A 1166 -19.72 -48.10 18.19
C MET A 1166 -19.64 -49.63 18.18
N LEU A 1167 -18.43 -50.18 18.36
CA LEU A 1167 -18.17 -51.62 18.30
C LEU A 1167 -18.32 -52.32 19.65
N THR A 1168 -18.84 -51.66 20.69
CA THR A 1168 -19.04 -52.25 22.03
C THR A 1168 -19.82 -53.55 21.99
N PHE A 1169 -20.89 -53.63 21.20
CA PHE A 1169 -21.66 -54.85 20.97
C PHE A 1169 -20.80 -55.97 20.34
N ILE A 1170 -20.08 -55.64 19.28
CA ILE A 1170 -19.27 -56.59 18.50
C ILE A 1170 -18.08 -57.10 19.31
N VAL A 1171 -17.47 -56.24 20.12
CA VAL A 1171 -16.28 -56.57 20.91
C VAL A 1171 -16.64 -57.36 22.18
N PHE A 1172 -17.72 -57.01 22.88
CA PHE A 1172 -18.00 -57.59 24.19
C PHE A 1172 -19.14 -58.61 24.21
N VAL A 1173 -20.18 -58.45 23.39
CA VAL A 1173 -21.36 -59.33 23.42
C VAL A 1173 -21.17 -60.55 22.53
N LEU A 1174 -20.75 -60.35 21.28
CA LEU A 1174 -20.60 -61.40 20.26
C LEU A 1174 -19.60 -62.52 20.64
N PRO A 1175 -18.40 -62.21 21.19
CA PRO A 1175 -17.42 -63.24 21.55
C PRO A 1175 -17.76 -63.99 22.85
N SER A 1176 -18.65 -63.43 23.68
CA SER A 1176 -18.95 -63.97 25.01
C SER A 1176 -20.11 -64.97 24.97
N LYS A 1177 -19.82 -66.24 25.32
CA LYS A 1177 -20.86 -67.29 25.41
C LYS A 1177 -21.97 -66.93 26.40
N THR A 1178 -21.64 -66.22 27.50
CA THR A 1178 -22.63 -65.83 28.51
C THR A 1178 -23.57 -64.74 28.01
N TYR A 1179 -23.02 -63.70 27.36
CA TYR A 1179 -23.83 -62.58 26.87
C TYR A 1179 -24.63 -62.96 25.62
N LYS A 1180 -24.08 -63.78 24.72
CA LYS A 1180 -24.78 -64.30 23.55
C LYS A 1180 -25.99 -65.17 23.93
N LYS A 1181 -25.88 -65.98 25.00
CA LYS A 1181 -27.02 -66.77 25.51
C LYS A 1181 -28.14 -65.87 26.03
N GLU A 1182 -27.80 -64.79 26.74
CA GLU A 1182 -28.81 -63.84 27.23
C GLU A 1182 -29.49 -63.08 26.08
N LEU A 1183 -28.76 -62.69 25.03
CA LEU A 1183 -29.33 -62.13 23.80
C LEU A 1183 -30.35 -63.08 23.16
N HIS A 1184 -30.01 -64.37 23.01
CA HIS A 1184 -30.92 -65.37 22.45
C HIS A 1184 -32.19 -65.53 23.29
N THR A 1185 -32.07 -65.53 24.62
CA THR A 1185 -33.24 -65.60 25.50
C THR A 1185 -34.12 -64.35 25.41
N ILE A 1186 -33.55 -63.17 25.17
CA ILE A 1186 -34.32 -61.94 24.92
C ILE A 1186 -35.09 -62.09 23.62
N TYR A 1187 -34.42 -62.51 22.54
CA TYR A 1187 -35.04 -62.73 21.23
C TYR A 1187 -36.21 -63.72 21.30
N GLU A 1188 -36.03 -64.87 21.97
CA GLU A 1188 -37.09 -65.84 22.19
C GLU A 1188 -38.27 -65.26 23.00
N GLN A 1189 -37.99 -64.50 24.07
CA GLN A 1189 -39.04 -63.87 24.88
C GLN A 1189 -39.83 -62.81 24.10
N THR A 1190 -39.16 -62.01 23.27
CA THR A 1190 -39.81 -61.03 22.39
C THR A 1190 -40.62 -61.72 21.30
N MET A 1191 -40.11 -62.78 20.66
CA MET A 1191 -40.87 -63.57 19.68
C MET A 1191 -42.09 -64.26 20.29
N ARG A 1192 -41.98 -64.77 21.52
CA ARG A 1192 -43.12 -65.34 22.26
C ARG A 1192 -44.16 -64.28 22.66
N ARG A 1193 -43.75 -63.04 22.92
CA ARG A 1193 -44.67 -61.91 23.14
C ARG A 1193 -45.35 -61.48 21.84
N PHE A 1194 -44.62 -61.41 20.74
CA PHE A 1194 -45.17 -61.04 19.43
C PHE A 1194 -46.22 -62.07 18.96
N ARG A 1195 -45.91 -63.37 19.08
CA ARG A 1195 -46.85 -64.49 18.81
C ARG A 1195 -48.05 -64.59 19.77
N ARG A 1196 -48.09 -63.78 20.83
CA ARG A 1196 -49.25 -63.66 21.73
C ARG A 1196 -50.11 -62.42 21.43
N ILE A 1197 -49.61 -61.51 20.59
CA ILE A 1197 -50.28 -60.25 20.21
C ILE A 1197 -50.85 -60.35 18.79
N THR A 1198 -50.19 -61.12 17.91
CA THR A 1198 -50.80 -61.71 16.69
C THR A 1198 -51.56 -62.97 17.05
#